data_AF-A0A524GA77-F1
#
_entry.id   AF-A0A524GA77-F1
#
_cell.length_a   1.000
_cell.length_b   1.000
_cell.length_c   1.000
_cell.angle_alpha   90.00
_cell.angle_beta   90.00
_cell.angle_gamma   90.00
#
_symmetry.space_group_name_H-M   'P 1'
#
loop_
_entity.id
_entity.type
_entity.pdbx_description
1 polymer ?
#
loop_
_entity_poly.entity_id
_entity_poly.type
_entity_poly.pdbx_seq_one_letter_code
_entity_poly.pdbx_strand_id
1 'polypeptide(L)'
;MRCIRIFIIIFFILASTISNSNSVISVEENLHSYRIHSPSSLTIERDWTVNIILVNYDESIIDEIILLDRMPAQRVYSSGSVVMTYNIQYDVYYASSAFSNDLMQIVIDNSVNGTDTGTYLDEVALLYQKNHLDEPQRIFYPRDGRTIDAYAIEDWLVNHPYVAPPDLGYTLYLVNFSALDSSDHSLEHWYDYHPIDPDTGEEQDWFRLEWDNALNPNVTMDYSNFGGKYNSFFVDPSAHQWYLKWCRIWWSEYIGTEYDFWAQDLEDKVSSLDLETPSGINDLNIYLQECIWDPINLLFFPYQHQPAKYCESGLLRALVICMDVEEGISVDSLRWVTNSEVQKAHLEELYPFISWNVDVQFLDIDEYPLWNTTFWSYATLQPDGMTIVDGGGMFDAIYSTMRPNYINVDSTDINVFGAVFIKQQMEMHVYGRTYTGLGGGGQTVIWKSWERYYRPDGITPKDGISAIQLHETMHAIGFHHTWQHEQYSSDFSYGPMGYFAYHNGTASFDKNWVQGTYLDQMEALLYEDFTEKQANLGVDERSETYMAEQKILDLFDDARSSYNEMDWHAAFNALKDAEKWIKRMMWSTHDDTAPVISTWEVLPRIITDGFEVRAQVTDDLSGLENVSVYLWIDQNIINVYPCAYSSGTWNAVVPEFMAANTVEVWIVAWDWAMNIAESTHEVASIATGHTVTTNTTTATVSDLTLLLYASILVASVSVIVVVVVRVLRRQ
;
A
#
# COMPACT_ATOMS: atom_id res chain seq x y z
N MET A 1 54.60 14.03 -10.92
CA MET A 1 53.67 14.23 -9.78
C MET A 1 52.56 13.18 -9.64
N ARG A 2 52.55 12.06 -10.40
CA ARG A 2 51.67 10.91 -10.12
C ARG A 2 52.31 9.84 -9.21
N CYS A 3 53.64 9.79 -9.09
CA CYS A 3 54.33 8.87 -8.17
C CYS A 3 54.34 9.30 -6.69
N ILE A 4 54.00 10.55 -6.36
CA ILE A 4 53.96 11.04 -4.97
C ILE A 4 52.61 10.69 -4.30
N ARG A 5 51.51 10.58 -5.06
CA ARG A 5 50.18 10.25 -4.53
C ARG A 5 50.04 8.76 -4.17
N ILE A 6 50.75 7.86 -4.85
CA ILE A 6 50.76 6.42 -4.53
C ILE A 6 51.58 6.14 -3.26
N PHE A 7 52.62 6.92 -2.99
CA PHE A 7 53.43 6.77 -1.78
C PHE A 7 52.72 7.24 -0.50
N ILE A 8 51.83 8.24 -0.59
CA ILE A 8 51.06 8.76 0.55
C ILE A 8 49.95 7.78 0.96
N ILE A 9 49.34 7.07 0.00
CA ILE A 9 48.30 6.07 0.28
C ILE A 9 48.90 4.81 0.92
N ILE A 10 50.10 4.38 0.50
CA ILE A 10 50.81 3.25 1.14
C ILE A 10 51.28 3.61 2.56
N PHE A 11 51.66 4.87 2.81
CA PHE A 11 52.08 5.32 4.14
C PHE A 11 50.90 5.42 5.14
N PHE A 12 49.69 5.72 4.66
CA PHE A 12 48.48 5.72 5.51
C PHE A 12 47.97 4.31 5.84
N ILE A 13 48.16 3.34 4.94
CA ILE A 13 47.76 1.95 5.17
C ILE A 13 48.74 1.21 6.10
N LEU A 14 50.01 1.63 6.18
CA LEU A 14 50.98 1.06 7.13
C LEU A 14 50.96 1.67 8.54
N ALA A 15 50.21 2.77 8.76
CA ALA A 15 50.14 3.45 10.05
C ALA A 15 48.96 2.98 10.93
N SER A 16 48.05 2.15 10.41
CA SER A 16 46.87 1.65 11.16
C SER A 16 47.10 0.33 11.90
N THR A 17 48.31 -0.23 11.91
CA THR A 17 48.60 -1.54 12.54
C THR A 17 49.59 -1.50 13.72
N ILE A 18 49.64 -0.41 14.49
CA ILE A 18 50.38 -0.39 15.76
C ILE A 18 49.63 0.45 16.81
N SER A 19 48.85 -0.20 17.68
CA SER A 19 48.78 0.14 19.10
C SER A 19 48.07 -0.96 19.88
N ASN A 20 48.88 -1.79 20.52
CA ASN A 20 48.48 -2.71 21.56
C ASN A 20 49.20 -2.24 22.83
N SER A 21 48.46 -1.85 23.86
CA SER A 21 49.03 -1.72 25.22
C SER A 21 47.97 -1.94 26.29
N ASN A 22 48.08 -3.13 26.89
CA ASN A 22 47.68 -3.58 28.22
C ASN A 22 47.23 -2.55 29.27
N SER A 23 46.13 -2.86 29.96
CA SER A 23 46.03 -2.76 31.43
C SER A 23 45.01 -3.78 31.95
N VAL A 24 45.48 -4.87 32.56
CA VAL A 24 45.41 -5.20 34.00
C VAL A 24 44.02 -5.60 34.52
N ILE A 25 43.99 -6.87 34.93
CA ILE A 25 42.93 -7.61 35.61
C ILE A 25 42.56 -6.97 36.96
N SER A 26 41.26 -6.90 37.27
CA SER A 26 40.75 -7.03 38.64
C SER A 26 39.58 -8.02 38.66
N VAL A 27 39.81 -9.14 39.33
CA VAL A 27 38.81 -10.14 39.69
C VAL A 27 37.99 -9.59 40.86
N GLU A 28 36.67 -9.54 40.71
CA GLU A 28 35.76 -9.59 41.86
C GLU A 28 34.61 -10.55 41.55
N GLU A 29 34.57 -11.65 42.29
CA GLU A 29 33.41 -12.53 42.43
C GLU A 29 32.24 -11.71 43.00
N ASN A 30 31.05 -11.79 42.40
CA ASN A 30 29.80 -11.75 43.15
C ASN A 30 28.63 -12.30 42.33
N LEU A 31 28.27 -13.54 42.68
CA LEU A 31 26.92 -14.02 42.96
C LEU A 31 25.77 -13.66 42.00
N HIS A 32 25.27 -14.72 41.36
CA HIS A 32 23.97 -14.87 40.73
C HIS A 32 22.88 -13.90 41.22
N SER A 33 22.46 -13.01 40.32
CA SER A 33 21.05 -12.73 40.14
C SER A 33 20.66 -13.25 38.77
N TYR A 34 19.77 -14.25 38.74
CA TYR A 34 19.00 -14.55 37.54
C TYR A 34 18.19 -13.28 37.22
N ARG A 35 18.73 -12.41 36.35
CA ARG A 35 17.90 -11.45 35.64
C ARG A 35 17.07 -12.26 34.67
N ILE A 36 15.80 -12.44 35.02
CA ILE A 36 14.74 -12.64 34.04
C ILE A 36 14.95 -11.50 33.03
N HIS A 37 15.44 -11.83 31.83
CA HIS A 37 15.47 -10.90 30.73
C HIS A 37 14.02 -10.53 30.49
N SER A 38 13.64 -9.28 30.80
CA SER A 38 12.55 -8.68 30.03
C SER A 38 13.00 -8.73 28.58
N PRO A 39 12.19 -9.21 27.63
CA PRO A 39 12.60 -9.19 26.24
C PRO A 39 12.93 -7.74 25.90
N SER A 40 14.18 -7.48 25.50
CA SER A 40 14.53 -6.21 24.90
C SER A 40 13.65 -6.07 23.67
N SER A 41 12.89 -4.98 23.57
CA SER A 41 12.11 -4.69 22.37
C SER A 41 13.04 -4.66 21.16
N LEU A 42 12.69 -5.39 20.11
CA LEU A 42 13.37 -5.31 18.82
C LEU A 42 13.13 -3.94 18.22
N THR A 43 14.18 -3.23 17.82
CA THR A 43 14.05 -1.88 17.31
C THR A 43 14.47 -1.84 15.85
N ILE A 44 13.62 -1.26 15.00
CA ILE A 44 13.96 -0.86 13.63
C ILE A 44 13.83 0.65 13.51
N GLU A 45 14.79 1.26 12.82
CA GLU A 45 14.79 2.69 12.52
C GLU A 45 14.82 2.89 11.01
N ARG A 46 14.03 3.85 10.53
CA ARG A 46 13.99 4.27 9.12
C ARG A 46 14.11 5.78 9.04
N ASP A 47 14.90 6.26 8.09
CA ASP A 47 15.08 7.68 7.83
C ASP A 47 14.25 8.08 6.61
N TRP A 48 13.14 8.75 6.86
CA TRP A 48 12.21 9.24 5.85
C TRP A 48 12.48 10.70 5.52
N THR A 49 12.22 11.09 4.27
CA THR A 49 12.34 12.49 3.82
C THR A 49 11.00 13.02 3.29
N VAL A 50 10.67 14.27 3.62
CA VAL A 50 9.58 15.01 3.00
C VAL A 50 10.16 16.18 2.23
N ASN A 51 10.00 16.16 0.91
CA ASN A 51 10.30 17.31 0.06
C ASN A 51 9.10 18.26 0.09
N ILE A 52 9.30 19.52 0.50
CA ILE A 52 8.26 20.58 0.46
C ILE A 52 8.63 21.56 -0.65
N ILE A 53 7.82 21.62 -1.70
CA ILE A 53 8.05 22.45 -2.87
C ILE A 53 7.12 23.66 -2.81
N LEU A 54 7.68 24.84 -2.56
CA LEU A 54 6.98 26.13 -2.58
C LEU A 54 6.89 26.63 -4.02
N VAL A 55 5.67 26.74 -4.55
CA VAL A 55 5.41 27.20 -5.92
C VAL A 55 4.72 28.56 -5.87
N ASN A 56 5.26 29.54 -6.61
CA ASN A 56 4.76 30.93 -6.67
C ASN A 56 4.79 31.71 -5.34
N TYR A 57 5.71 31.36 -4.44
CA TYR A 57 6.02 32.17 -3.26
C TYR A 57 7.29 32.99 -3.48
N ASP A 58 7.31 34.20 -2.92
CA ASP A 58 8.54 34.97 -2.76
C ASP A 58 9.32 34.42 -1.57
N GLU A 59 10.55 33.97 -1.78
CA GLU A 59 11.41 33.40 -0.72
C GLU A 59 11.61 34.38 0.45
N SER A 60 11.54 35.70 0.20
CA SER A 60 11.74 36.70 1.25
C SER A 60 10.61 36.80 2.29
N ILE A 61 9.44 36.21 2.01
CA ILE A 61 8.29 36.19 2.93
C ILE A 61 8.05 34.81 3.57
N ILE A 62 8.93 33.83 3.30
CA ILE A 62 8.87 32.50 3.90
C ILE A 62 9.93 32.39 5.00
N ASP A 63 9.48 32.04 6.20
CA ASP A 63 10.33 31.65 7.33
C ASP A 63 10.19 30.15 7.53
N GLU A 64 11.17 29.39 7.02
CA GLU A 64 11.18 27.93 7.07
C GLU A 64 11.19 27.39 8.50
N ILE A 65 11.74 28.12 9.48
CA ILE A 65 11.73 27.69 10.87
C ILE A 65 10.29 27.70 11.37
N ILE A 66 9.55 28.78 11.09
CA ILE A 66 8.15 28.90 11.50
C ILE A 66 7.28 27.92 10.72
N LEU A 67 7.50 27.77 9.41
CA LEU A 67 6.75 26.82 8.57
C LEU A 67 6.85 25.39 9.12
N LEU A 68 8.03 24.97 9.59
CA LEU A 68 8.31 23.60 10.02
C LEU A 68 8.19 23.35 11.54
N ASP A 69 8.06 24.39 12.38
CA ASP A 69 8.13 24.30 13.86
C ASP A 69 7.26 23.20 14.49
N ARG A 70 6.07 22.93 13.94
CA ARG A 70 5.11 21.94 14.46
C ARG A 70 5.13 20.59 13.74
N MET A 71 6.02 20.41 12.77
CA MET A 71 6.13 19.16 12.01
C MET A 71 6.85 18.09 12.81
N PRO A 72 6.43 16.82 12.74
CA PRO A 72 7.02 15.76 13.53
C PRO A 72 8.42 15.43 13.00
N ALA A 73 9.44 15.53 13.86
CA ALA A 73 10.80 15.06 13.52
C ALA A 73 10.94 13.53 13.65
N GLN A 74 10.00 12.88 14.34
CA GLN A 74 10.02 11.44 14.56
C GLN A 74 8.60 10.91 14.82
N ARG A 75 8.36 9.66 14.41
CA ARG A 75 7.24 8.83 14.87
C ARG A 75 7.73 7.50 15.41
N VAL A 76 7.09 7.03 16.47
CA VAL A 76 7.39 5.73 17.09
C VAL A 76 6.11 4.91 17.13
N TYR A 77 6.21 3.68 16.64
CA TYR A 77 5.14 2.71 16.60
C TYR A 77 5.57 1.42 17.27
N SER A 78 4.62 0.64 17.77
CA SER A 78 4.94 -0.61 18.47
C SER A 78 3.91 -1.68 18.13
N SER A 79 4.40 -2.88 17.85
CA SER A 79 3.60 -4.07 17.60
C SER A 79 4.25 -5.27 18.30
N GLY A 80 3.61 -5.77 19.36
CA GLY A 80 4.15 -6.86 20.16
C GLY A 80 5.51 -6.51 20.78
N SER A 81 6.56 -7.22 20.35
CA SER A 81 7.95 -7.01 20.78
C SER A 81 8.74 -6.03 19.88
N VAL A 82 8.17 -5.60 18.75
CA VAL A 82 8.84 -4.74 17.77
C VAL A 82 8.47 -3.27 18.00
N VAL A 83 9.48 -2.41 18.00
CA VAL A 83 9.38 -0.95 18.04
C VAL A 83 9.96 -0.41 16.73
N MET A 84 9.15 0.34 16.00
CA MET A 84 9.51 0.96 14.73
C MET A 84 9.64 2.46 14.94
N THR A 85 10.76 3.03 14.53
CA THR A 85 11.04 4.46 14.67
C THR A 85 11.27 5.06 13.30
N TYR A 86 10.42 5.98 12.88
CA TYR A 86 10.57 6.73 11.64
C TYR A 86 11.13 8.12 11.99
N ASN A 87 12.39 8.36 11.64
CA ASN A 87 13.01 9.68 11.72
C ASN A 87 12.65 10.45 10.46
N ILE A 88 12.23 11.71 10.60
CA ILE A 88 11.65 12.47 9.49
C ILE A 88 12.50 13.73 9.26
N GLN A 89 13.06 13.83 8.05
CA GLN A 89 13.75 15.02 7.55
C GLN A 89 12.84 15.80 6.61
N TYR A 90 12.92 17.14 6.66
CA TYR A 90 12.20 18.03 5.76
C TYR A 90 13.19 18.81 4.91
N ASP A 91 13.03 18.74 3.58
CA ASP A 91 13.82 19.50 2.63
C ASP A 91 12.90 20.49 1.90
N VAL A 92 13.15 21.80 2.07
CA VAL A 92 12.34 22.87 1.46
C VAL A 92 12.99 23.36 0.18
N TYR A 93 12.19 23.47 -0.88
CA TYR A 93 12.63 23.93 -2.19
C TYR A 93 11.70 25.01 -2.73
N TYR A 94 12.26 26.01 -3.40
CA TYR A 94 11.50 27.04 -4.11
C TYR A 94 11.49 26.74 -5.60
N ALA A 95 10.31 26.60 -6.18
CA ALA A 95 10.15 26.29 -7.60
C ALA A 95 10.66 27.44 -8.49
N SER A 96 11.32 27.09 -9.58
CA SER A 96 11.71 28.08 -10.59
C SER A 96 10.49 28.66 -11.30
N SER A 97 10.58 29.90 -11.79
CA SER A 97 9.48 30.49 -12.57
C SER A 97 9.12 29.69 -13.83
N ALA A 98 10.07 28.94 -14.40
CA ALA A 98 9.79 28.05 -15.53
C ALA A 98 8.86 26.91 -15.11
N PHE A 99 9.17 26.24 -14.00
CA PHE A 99 8.33 25.18 -13.44
C PHE A 99 6.94 25.69 -13.06
N SER A 100 6.88 26.84 -12.36
CA SER A 100 5.61 27.48 -12.01
C SER A 100 4.74 27.78 -13.23
N ASN A 101 5.34 28.30 -14.31
CA ASN A 101 4.61 28.60 -15.54
C ASN A 101 4.11 27.34 -16.24
N ASP A 102 4.93 26.28 -16.28
CA ASP A 102 4.54 25.00 -16.87
C ASP A 102 3.40 24.36 -16.07
N LEU A 103 3.47 24.36 -14.73
CA LEU A 103 2.40 23.86 -13.87
C LEU A 103 1.12 24.69 -14.04
N MET A 104 1.21 26.02 -14.03
CA MET A 104 0.07 26.91 -14.29
C MET A 104 -0.54 26.64 -15.67
N GLN A 105 0.27 26.36 -16.69
CA GLN A 105 -0.24 26.02 -18.02
C GLN A 105 -1.04 24.71 -17.98
N ILE A 106 -0.55 23.68 -17.29
CA ILE A 106 -1.27 22.41 -17.12
C ILE A 106 -2.59 22.61 -16.36
N VAL A 107 -2.59 23.46 -15.32
CA VAL A 107 -3.81 23.86 -14.60
C VAL A 107 -4.82 24.52 -15.54
N ILE A 108 -4.38 25.47 -16.37
CA ILE A 108 -5.26 26.17 -17.31
C ILE A 108 -5.76 25.24 -18.43
N ASP A 109 -4.92 24.35 -18.95
CA ASP A 109 -5.26 23.44 -20.04
C ASP A 109 -6.24 22.34 -19.61
N ASN A 110 -6.24 21.97 -18.32
CA ASN A 110 -7.10 20.95 -17.73
C ASN A 110 -8.14 21.54 -16.78
N SER A 111 -8.67 22.72 -17.11
CA SER A 111 -9.74 23.34 -16.33
C SER A 111 -10.87 23.91 -17.18
N VAL A 112 -12.05 23.95 -16.57
CA VAL A 112 -13.25 24.57 -17.14
C VAL A 112 -13.58 25.80 -16.31
N ASN A 113 -13.59 26.96 -16.96
CA ASN A 113 -14.02 28.22 -16.36
C ASN A 113 -15.43 28.57 -16.85
N GLY A 114 -16.36 28.81 -15.94
CA GLY A 114 -17.75 29.05 -16.31
C GLY A 114 -18.66 29.46 -15.17
N THR A 115 -19.94 29.54 -15.51
CA THR A 115 -21.02 29.80 -14.55
C THR A 115 -21.56 28.50 -13.97
N ASP A 116 -21.96 28.52 -12.71
CA ASP A 116 -22.54 27.36 -12.00
C ASP A 116 -21.65 26.09 -12.10
N THR A 117 -20.32 26.25 -12.15
CA THR A 117 -19.37 25.14 -12.28
C THR A 117 -19.00 24.53 -10.92
N GLY A 118 -19.24 25.23 -9.82
CA GLY A 118 -18.92 24.80 -8.46
C GLY A 118 -20.04 25.07 -7.48
N THR A 119 -19.75 24.93 -6.18
CA THR A 119 -20.75 25.05 -5.12
C THR A 119 -20.26 25.96 -3.99
N TYR A 120 -21.11 26.89 -3.57
CA TYR A 120 -20.90 27.66 -2.34
C TYR A 120 -21.78 27.14 -1.21
N LEU A 121 -21.23 27.20 0.01
CA LEU A 121 -21.93 26.88 1.25
C LEU A 121 -22.57 28.14 1.86
N ASP A 122 -23.88 28.07 2.13
CA ASP A 122 -24.60 29.04 2.96
C ASP A 122 -24.44 28.66 4.45
N GLU A 123 -23.46 29.29 5.09
CA GLU A 123 -23.13 29.09 6.50
C GLU A 123 -24.30 29.42 7.44
N VAL A 124 -25.16 30.37 7.07
CA VAL A 124 -26.31 30.78 7.89
C VAL A 124 -27.38 29.70 7.85
N ALA A 125 -27.67 29.17 6.66
CA ALA A 125 -28.58 28.04 6.49
C ALA A 125 -28.05 26.78 7.18
N LEU A 126 -26.75 26.49 7.08
CA LEU A 126 -26.12 25.35 7.75
C LEU A 126 -26.22 25.48 9.28
N LEU A 127 -25.93 26.67 9.82
CA LEU A 127 -26.06 26.91 11.25
C LEU A 127 -27.52 26.80 11.73
N TYR A 128 -28.48 27.23 10.92
CA TYR A 128 -29.90 27.02 11.23
C TYR A 128 -30.24 25.54 11.29
N GLN A 129 -29.87 24.78 10.24
CA GLN A 129 -30.14 23.34 10.16
C GLN A 129 -29.50 22.57 11.32
N LYS A 130 -28.25 22.88 11.68
CA LYS A 130 -27.58 22.27 12.83
C LYS A 130 -28.38 22.43 14.14
N ASN A 131 -29.02 23.59 14.33
CA ASN A 131 -29.82 23.87 15.52
C ASN A 131 -31.26 23.32 15.44
N HIS A 132 -31.69 22.86 14.26
CA HIS A 132 -33.03 22.35 13.98
C HIS A 132 -32.91 21.13 13.06
N LEU A 133 -32.39 20.02 13.60
CA LEU A 133 -32.05 18.81 12.82
C LEU A 133 -33.24 18.25 12.00
N ASP A 134 -34.46 18.47 12.46
CA ASP A 134 -35.70 18.04 11.78
C ASP A 134 -36.18 19.01 10.68
N GLU A 135 -35.47 20.12 10.46
CA GLU A 135 -35.83 21.18 9.49
C GLU A 135 -34.73 21.35 8.42
N PRO A 136 -34.61 20.42 7.45
CA PRO A 136 -33.56 20.47 6.43
C PRO A 136 -33.60 21.78 5.64
N GLN A 137 -32.43 22.32 5.33
CA GLN A 137 -32.23 23.57 4.60
C GLN A 137 -31.54 23.33 3.27
N ARG A 138 -31.75 24.26 2.33
CA ARG A 138 -30.84 24.42 1.20
C ARG A 138 -29.60 25.16 1.69
N ILE A 139 -28.50 24.44 1.85
CA ILE A 139 -27.20 24.93 2.32
C ILE A 139 -26.20 25.08 1.17
N PHE A 140 -26.47 24.45 0.03
CA PHE A 140 -25.60 24.51 -1.15
C PHE A 140 -26.27 25.25 -2.31
N TYR A 141 -25.47 26.06 -2.98
CA TYR A 141 -25.89 26.88 -4.10
C TYR A 141 -24.80 26.92 -5.18
N PRO A 142 -25.17 27.04 -6.45
CA PRO A 142 -24.20 27.14 -7.54
C PRO A 142 -23.27 28.35 -7.39
N ARG A 143 -22.02 28.20 -7.83
CA ARG A 143 -21.00 29.24 -7.87
C ARG A 143 -20.30 29.27 -9.22
N ASP A 144 -19.96 30.48 -9.66
CA ASP A 144 -19.12 30.73 -10.84
C ASP A 144 -17.64 30.57 -10.49
N GLY A 145 -16.87 29.96 -11.40
CA GLY A 145 -15.42 29.81 -11.18
C GLY A 145 -14.74 28.84 -12.14
N ARG A 146 -13.58 28.36 -11.71
CA ARG A 146 -12.72 27.44 -12.45
C ARG A 146 -12.57 26.12 -11.70
N THR A 147 -13.16 25.06 -12.25
CA THR A 147 -12.90 23.68 -11.83
C THR A 147 -11.67 23.14 -12.56
N ILE A 148 -10.72 22.57 -11.83
CA ILE A 148 -9.44 22.03 -12.32
C ILE A 148 -9.40 20.52 -12.09
N ASP A 149 -9.10 19.73 -13.13
CA ASP A 149 -8.96 18.27 -13.00
C ASP A 149 -7.72 17.91 -12.17
N ALA A 150 -7.93 17.46 -10.93
CA ALA A 150 -6.87 17.10 -10.00
C ALA A 150 -6.05 15.89 -10.45
N TYR A 151 -6.66 14.93 -11.16
CA TYR A 151 -5.95 13.76 -11.67
C TYR A 151 -4.89 14.16 -12.70
N ALA A 152 -5.23 15.09 -13.59
CA ALA A 152 -4.31 15.59 -14.60
C ALA A 152 -3.09 16.31 -13.96
N ILE A 153 -3.31 17.05 -12.87
CA ILE A 153 -2.23 17.73 -12.16
C ILE A 153 -1.32 16.72 -11.45
N GLU A 154 -1.89 15.77 -10.69
CA GLU A 154 -1.12 14.76 -9.97
C GLU A 154 -0.29 13.89 -10.93
N ASP A 155 -0.89 13.45 -12.04
CA ASP A 155 -0.20 12.66 -13.08
C ASP A 155 0.94 13.47 -13.72
N TRP A 156 0.76 14.78 -13.93
CA TRP A 156 1.81 15.62 -14.50
C TRP A 156 2.98 15.79 -13.53
N LEU A 157 2.72 16.04 -12.24
CA LEU A 157 3.73 16.25 -11.20
C LEU A 157 4.63 15.03 -11.00
N VAL A 158 4.08 13.83 -11.13
CA VAL A 158 4.85 12.58 -11.05
C VAL A 158 5.79 12.41 -12.24
N ASN A 159 5.35 12.83 -13.43
CA ASN A 159 6.16 12.73 -14.65
C ASN A 159 7.16 13.88 -14.79
N HIS A 160 6.92 15.00 -14.10
CA HIS A 160 7.74 16.21 -14.15
C HIS A 160 7.98 16.76 -12.74
N PRO A 161 8.62 16.00 -11.84
CA PRO A 161 8.81 16.48 -10.48
C PRO A 161 9.87 17.59 -10.48
N TYR A 162 9.69 18.62 -9.64
CA TYR A 162 10.64 19.75 -9.58
C TYR A 162 12.03 19.31 -9.14
N VAL A 163 12.06 18.40 -8.16
CA VAL A 163 13.25 17.68 -7.68
C VAL A 163 12.96 16.18 -7.75
N ALA A 164 13.99 15.35 -7.77
CA ALA A 164 13.77 13.91 -7.66
C ALA A 164 12.97 13.61 -6.37
N PRO A 165 11.89 12.81 -6.44
CA PRO A 165 11.21 12.33 -5.25
C PRO A 165 12.21 11.61 -4.33
N PRO A 166 12.04 11.68 -3.00
CA PRO A 166 12.89 10.94 -2.08
C PRO A 166 12.71 9.43 -2.29
N ASP A 167 13.79 8.65 -2.16
CA ASP A 167 13.72 7.18 -2.30
C ASP A 167 12.75 6.57 -1.26
N LEU A 168 12.84 7.04 0.00
CA LEU A 168 11.93 6.73 1.09
C LEU A 168 11.28 8.00 1.63
N GLY A 169 10.07 8.33 1.17
CA GLY A 169 9.48 9.61 1.51
C GLY A 169 8.28 10.04 0.70
N TYR A 170 7.96 11.32 0.87
CA TYR A 170 6.82 11.99 0.24
C TYR A 170 7.22 13.35 -0.34
N THR A 171 6.45 13.83 -1.33
CA THR A 171 6.62 15.19 -1.88
C THR A 171 5.33 15.99 -1.68
N LEU A 172 5.42 17.12 -0.98
CA LEU A 172 4.33 18.06 -0.81
C LEU A 172 4.56 19.29 -1.69
N TYR A 173 3.58 19.65 -2.51
CA TYR A 173 3.56 20.90 -3.27
C TYR A 173 2.67 21.90 -2.52
N LEU A 174 3.27 22.97 -2.00
CA LEU A 174 2.54 24.10 -1.42
C LEU A 174 2.53 25.22 -2.46
N VAL A 175 1.36 25.52 -3.01
CA VAL A 175 1.21 26.42 -4.16
C VAL A 175 0.46 27.69 -3.81
N ASN A 176 0.73 28.74 -4.57
CA ASN A 176 -0.06 29.97 -4.57
C ASN A 176 -0.59 30.23 -5.98
N PHE A 177 -1.90 30.07 -6.16
CA PHE A 177 -2.61 30.37 -7.38
C PHE A 177 -3.72 31.42 -7.21
N SER A 178 -3.62 32.31 -6.22
CA SER A 178 -4.53 33.47 -6.04
C SER A 178 -4.66 34.37 -7.28
N ALA A 179 -3.77 34.22 -8.27
CA ALA A 179 -3.89 34.88 -9.58
C ALA A 179 -5.03 34.34 -10.46
N LEU A 180 -5.58 33.17 -10.12
CA LEU A 180 -6.77 32.60 -10.76
C LEU A 180 -8.06 33.23 -10.23
N ASP A 181 -8.01 33.81 -9.04
CA ASP A 181 -9.17 34.35 -8.34
C ASP A 181 -9.36 35.85 -8.59
N SER A 182 -10.56 36.30 -8.29
CA SER A 182 -10.93 37.72 -8.33
C SER A 182 -10.93 38.32 -6.93
N SER A 183 -10.47 39.57 -6.81
CA SER A 183 -10.40 40.25 -5.50
C SER A 183 -11.75 40.47 -4.80
N ASP A 184 -12.86 40.28 -5.50
CA ASP A 184 -14.21 40.37 -4.96
C ASP A 184 -14.88 38.99 -4.81
N HIS A 185 -14.12 37.91 -4.98
CA HIS A 185 -14.58 36.53 -4.90
C HIS A 185 -15.72 36.21 -5.89
N SER A 186 -15.90 37.01 -6.95
CA SER A 186 -16.89 36.72 -8.00
C SER A 186 -16.49 35.55 -8.91
N LEU A 187 -15.21 35.21 -8.91
CA LEU A 187 -14.59 34.09 -9.60
C LEU A 187 -13.54 33.49 -8.66
N GLU A 188 -13.66 32.19 -8.40
CA GLU A 188 -12.70 31.38 -7.63
C GLU A 188 -12.20 30.21 -8.48
N HIS A 189 -11.16 29.53 -8.00
CA HIS A 189 -10.75 28.21 -8.47
C HIS A 189 -10.87 27.15 -7.37
N TRP A 190 -10.96 25.89 -7.81
CA TRP A 190 -10.89 24.70 -6.98
C TRP A 190 -10.50 23.51 -7.84
N TYR A 191 -10.21 22.40 -7.17
CA TYR A 191 -9.88 21.13 -7.79
C TYR A 191 -11.05 20.16 -7.71
N ASP A 192 -11.13 19.25 -8.66
CA ASP A 192 -12.17 18.23 -8.73
C ASP A 192 -11.51 16.86 -8.87
N TYR A 193 -11.88 15.96 -7.97
CA TYR A 193 -11.73 14.53 -8.17
C TYR A 193 -13.09 13.96 -8.54
N HIS A 194 -13.09 13.11 -9.55
CA HIS A 194 -14.30 12.46 -10.04
C HIS A 194 -14.32 11.00 -9.55
N PRO A 195 -14.64 10.72 -8.27
CA PRO A 195 -14.76 9.35 -7.78
C PRO A 195 -15.97 8.66 -8.41
N ILE A 196 -15.79 7.39 -8.72
CA ILE A 196 -16.83 6.52 -9.29
C ILE A 196 -17.20 5.51 -8.23
N ASP A 197 -18.51 5.36 -7.95
CA ASP A 197 -19.02 4.31 -7.08
C ASP A 197 -18.70 2.92 -7.68
N PRO A 198 -18.07 2.01 -6.93
CA PRO A 198 -17.49 0.79 -7.51
C PRO A 198 -18.57 -0.27 -7.76
N ASP A 199 -19.76 -0.09 -7.19
CA ASP A 199 -20.88 -1.02 -7.26
C ASP A 199 -21.81 -0.68 -8.45
N THR A 200 -21.97 0.61 -8.78
CA THR A 200 -22.84 1.10 -9.85
C THR A 200 -22.09 1.59 -11.09
N GLY A 201 -20.86 2.09 -10.92
CA GLY A 201 -20.12 2.79 -11.98
C GLY A 201 -20.58 4.23 -12.23
N GLU A 202 -21.45 4.79 -11.37
CA GLU A 202 -21.86 6.20 -11.47
C GLU A 202 -20.83 7.13 -10.81
N GLU A 203 -20.69 8.34 -11.37
CA GLU A 203 -19.96 9.44 -10.73
C GLU A 203 -20.69 9.87 -9.45
N GLN A 204 -19.93 10.15 -8.39
CA GLN A 204 -20.50 10.67 -7.16
C GLN A 204 -20.68 12.18 -7.26
N ASP A 205 -21.93 12.60 -7.42
CA ASP A 205 -22.39 14.00 -7.54
C ASP A 205 -23.23 14.45 -6.32
N TRP A 206 -23.08 13.73 -5.21
CA TRP A 206 -23.84 13.91 -3.99
C TRP A 206 -22.88 13.95 -2.79
N PHE A 207 -23.08 14.91 -1.89
CA PHE A 207 -22.37 14.94 -0.61
C PHE A 207 -23.19 14.20 0.45
N ARG A 208 -22.51 13.33 1.21
CA ARG A 208 -23.10 12.55 2.29
C ARG A 208 -23.57 13.47 3.42
N LEU A 209 -24.82 13.92 3.34
CA LEU A 209 -25.53 14.44 4.50
C LEU A 209 -26.21 13.26 5.22
N GLU A 210 -26.31 13.35 6.54
CA GLU A 210 -27.15 12.45 7.36
C GLU A 210 -28.61 12.43 6.85
N TRP A 211 -28.99 13.39 6.00
CA TRP A 211 -30.25 13.46 5.25
C TRP A 211 -29.98 13.93 3.82
N ASP A 212 -29.42 13.08 2.97
CA ASP A 212 -29.46 13.30 1.51
C ASP A 212 -30.89 13.71 1.13
N ASN A 213 -31.06 15.00 0.83
CA ASN A 213 -32.37 15.61 0.72
C ASN A 213 -32.43 16.42 -0.56
N ALA A 214 -33.63 16.45 -1.15
CA ALA A 214 -33.87 17.08 -2.44
C ALA A 214 -33.62 18.60 -2.47
N LEU A 215 -33.29 19.26 -1.35
CA LEU A 215 -32.98 20.69 -1.31
C LEU A 215 -31.56 21.02 -1.76
N ASN A 216 -30.65 20.04 -1.75
CA ASN A 216 -29.24 20.22 -2.11
C ASN A 216 -28.82 19.29 -3.28
N PRO A 217 -29.43 19.42 -4.47
CA PRO A 217 -29.04 18.61 -5.62
C PRO A 217 -27.68 19.04 -6.19
N ASN A 218 -26.94 18.10 -6.77
CA ASN A 218 -25.72 18.33 -7.56
C ASN A 218 -24.63 19.11 -6.81
N VAL A 219 -24.22 18.60 -5.65
CA VAL A 219 -23.15 19.22 -4.85
C VAL A 219 -21.82 18.87 -5.51
N THR A 220 -21.06 19.87 -5.94
CA THR A 220 -19.70 19.67 -6.43
C THR A 220 -18.75 19.50 -5.26
N MET A 221 -17.87 18.49 -5.35
CA MET A 221 -16.82 18.25 -4.37
C MET A 221 -15.65 19.16 -4.71
N ASP A 222 -15.70 20.39 -4.22
CA ASP A 222 -14.65 21.38 -4.48
C ASP A 222 -13.48 21.11 -3.51
N TYR A 223 -12.39 20.53 -4.02
CA TYR A 223 -11.17 20.23 -3.27
C TYR A 223 -10.24 21.43 -3.29
N SER A 224 -9.73 21.88 -2.14
CA SER A 224 -8.62 22.86 -2.08
C SER A 224 -7.25 22.19 -2.05
N ASN A 225 -7.21 20.92 -1.64
CA ASN A 225 -6.00 20.12 -1.57
C ASN A 225 -6.30 18.76 -2.19
N PHE A 226 -5.28 18.03 -2.63
CA PHE A 226 -5.49 16.69 -3.17
C PHE A 226 -4.20 15.86 -3.23
N GLY A 227 -4.34 14.54 -3.24
CA GLY A 227 -3.24 13.62 -3.54
C GLY A 227 -3.53 12.22 -3.01
N GLY A 228 -2.60 11.30 -3.23
CA GLY A 228 -2.70 9.93 -2.74
C GLY A 228 -2.91 8.88 -3.82
N LYS A 229 -2.96 9.26 -5.11
CA LYS A 229 -2.70 8.29 -6.18
C LYS A 229 -1.22 7.92 -6.21
N TYR A 230 -0.35 8.87 -5.86
CA TYR A 230 1.10 8.70 -5.74
C TYR A 230 1.61 9.22 -4.39
N ASN A 231 2.93 9.13 -4.14
CA ASN A 231 3.55 9.62 -2.90
C ASN A 231 3.71 11.16 -2.89
N SER A 232 2.71 11.87 -3.42
CA SER A 232 2.66 13.32 -3.51
C SER A 232 1.35 13.89 -3.01
N PHE A 233 1.40 15.06 -2.40
CA PHE A 233 0.22 15.80 -1.97
C PHE A 233 0.33 17.27 -2.40
N PHE A 234 -0.78 17.82 -2.84
CA PHE A 234 -0.89 19.17 -3.36
C PHE A 234 -1.75 20.00 -2.41
N VAL A 235 -1.22 21.12 -1.95
CA VAL A 235 -1.87 22.03 -1.01
C VAL A 235 -1.95 23.40 -1.66
N ASP A 236 -3.18 23.89 -1.86
CA ASP A 236 -3.46 25.20 -2.43
C ASP A 236 -4.31 26.04 -1.46
N PRO A 237 -3.67 26.84 -0.60
CA PRO A 237 -4.40 27.68 0.34
C PRO A 237 -5.23 28.78 -0.34
N SER A 238 -5.02 29.06 -1.64
CA SER A 238 -5.84 30.02 -2.39
C SER A 238 -7.11 29.41 -2.98
N ALA A 239 -7.23 28.08 -3.03
CA ALA A 239 -8.41 27.44 -3.61
C ALA A 239 -9.65 27.55 -2.70
N HIS A 240 -10.82 27.72 -3.32
CA HIS A 240 -12.10 27.73 -2.63
C HIS A 240 -12.35 26.42 -1.90
N GLN A 241 -12.84 26.53 -0.66
CA GLN A 241 -13.03 25.40 0.25
C GLN A 241 -14.31 25.54 1.06
N TRP A 242 -15.39 25.01 0.52
CA TRP A 242 -16.64 24.95 1.28
C TRP A 242 -16.61 23.84 2.35
N TYR A 243 -15.86 22.75 2.13
CA TYR A 243 -15.85 21.59 3.02
C TYR A 243 -15.32 21.92 4.41
N LEU A 244 -14.19 22.64 4.51
CA LEU A 244 -13.63 23.02 5.81
C LEU A 244 -14.57 23.99 6.57
N LYS A 245 -15.26 24.88 5.86
CA LYS A 245 -16.31 25.75 6.42
C LYS A 245 -17.49 24.91 6.94
N TRP A 246 -17.88 23.88 6.20
CA TRP A 246 -18.91 22.93 6.62
C TRP A 246 -18.50 22.17 7.88
N CYS A 247 -17.29 21.59 7.92
CA CYS A 247 -16.75 20.88 9.09
C CYS A 247 -16.71 21.78 10.32
N ARG A 248 -16.22 23.01 10.15
CA ARG A 248 -16.16 24.02 11.21
C ARG A 248 -17.54 24.25 11.83
N ILE A 249 -18.59 24.41 11.02
CA ILE A 249 -19.93 24.68 11.54
C ILE A 249 -20.59 23.41 12.08
N TRP A 250 -20.63 22.35 11.27
CA TRP A 250 -21.35 21.12 11.57
C TRP A 250 -20.78 20.43 12.82
N TRP A 251 -19.46 20.40 12.95
CA TRP A 251 -18.77 19.78 14.09
C TRP A 251 -18.31 20.77 15.17
N SER A 252 -18.76 22.03 15.13
CA SER A 252 -18.35 23.10 16.08
C SER A 252 -18.52 22.80 17.56
N GLU A 253 -19.40 21.89 17.97
CA GLU A 253 -19.64 21.59 19.40
C GLU A 253 -18.41 21.05 20.13
N TYR A 254 -17.42 20.59 19.37
CA TYR A 254 -16.21 19.98 19.88
C TYR A 254 -14.95 20.76 19.50
N ILE A 255 -15.07 21.88 18.78
CA ILE A 255 -13.91 22.66 18.30
C ILE A 255 -13.36 23.55 19.43
N GLY A 256 -12.14 23.25 19.89
CA GLY A 256 -11.36 24.03 20.84
C GLY A 256 -10.46 25.08 20.19
N THR A 257 -10.04 24.87 18.93
CA THR A 257 -9.21 25.80 18.16
C THR A 257 -9.86 26.13 16.83
N GLU A 258 -10.09 27.42 16.53
CA GLU A 258 -10.49 27.86 15.20
C GLU A 258 -9.25 28.27 14.40
N TYR A 259 -9.04 27.58 13.28
CA TYR A 259 -7.95 27.91 12.35
C TYR A 259 -8.43 28.86 11.26
N ASP A 260 -7.59 29.82 10.89
CA ASP A 260 -7.93 30.82 9.87
C ASP A 260 -8.15 30.17 8.50
N PHE A 261 -7.36 29.14 8.17
CA PHE A 261 -7.47 28.42 6.90
C PHE A 261 -8.80 27.67 6.73
N TRP A 262 -9.66 27.59 7.74
CA TRP A 262 -11.02 27.07 7.53
C TRP A 262 -11.98 28.10 6.97
N ALA A 263 -11.66 29.38 7.13
CA ALA A 263 -12.56 30.49 6.86
C ALA A 263 -12.07 31.35 5.69
N GLN A 264 -10.76 31.52 5.61
CA GLN A 264 -10.05 32.43 4.72
C GLN A 264 -9.16 31.63 3.78
N ASP A 265 -9.25 31.91 2.49
CA ASP A 265 -8.22 31.55 1.52
C ASP A 265 -6.98 32.45 1.70
N LEU A 266 -5.95 32.20 0.88
CA LEU A 266 -4.65 32.84 1.01
C LEU A 266 -4.73 34.36 0.80
N GLU A 267 -5.47 34.83 -0.19
CA GLU A 267 -5.63 36.24 -0.48
C GLU A 267 -6.44 36.98 0.58
N ASP A 268 -7.48 36.36 1.14
CA ASP A 268 -8.19 36.88 2.31
C ASP A 268 -7.20 37.09 3.46
N LYS A 269 -6.40 36.06 3.76
CA LYS A 269 -5.42 36.12 4.85
C LYS A 269 -4.40 37.21 4.60
N VAL A 270 -3.77 37.23 3.42
CA VAL A 270 -2.73 38.19 3.04
C VAL A 270 -3.26 39.63 3.08
N SER A 271 -4.53 39.86 2.70
CA SER A 271 -5.14 41.20 2.73
C SER A 271 -5.19 41.83 4.13
N SER A 272 -5.13 40.99 5.17
CA SER A 272 -5.16 41.39 6.58
C SER A 272 -3.76 41.64 7.19
N LEU A 273 -2.68 41.26 6.47
CA LEU A 273 -1.31 41.26 6.99
C LEU A 273 -0.46 42.40 6.41
N ASP A 274 0.50 42.88 7.21
CA ASP A 274 1.58 43.76 6.75
C ASP A 274 2.87 42.95 6.55
N LEU A 275 3.05 42.46 5.32
CA LEU A 275 4.20 41.63 4.92
C LEU A 275 5.53 42.40 4.84
N GLU A 276 5.54 43.72 5.07
CA GLU A 276 6.79 44.48 5.25
C GLU A 276 7.35 44.35 6.68
N THR A 277 6.60 43.73 7.60
CA THR A 277 6.97 43.56 9.00
C THR A 277 7.24 42.09 9.36
N PRO A 278 8.16 41.81 10.31
CA PRO A 278 8.38 40.45 10.79
C PRO A 278 7.12 39.80 11.38
N SER A 279 6.23 40.57 12.00
CA SER A 279 4.98 40.02 12.54
C SER A 279 4.06 39.51 11.44
N GLY A 280 3.87 40.29 10.37
CA GLY A 280 3.03 39.86 9.23
C GLY A 280 3.61 38.64 8.52
N ILE A 281 4.94 38.59 8.35
CA ILE A 281 5.63 37.40 7.81
C ILE A 281 5.42 36.18 8.71
N ASN A 282 5.57 36.33 10.03
CA ASN A 282 5.34 35.23 10.96
C ASN A 282 3.89 34.72 10.89
N ASP A 283 2.91 35.61 10.88
CA ASP A 283 1.49 35.25 10.84
C ASP A 283 1.12 34.55 9.52
N LEU A 284 1.74 34.92 8.40
CA LEU A 284 1.62 34.19 7.13
C LEU A 284 2.19 32.77 7.24
N ASN A 285 3.40 32.61 7.80
CA ASN A 285 4.04 31.30 7.89
C ASN A 285 3.33 30.36 8.88
N ILE A 286 2.69 30.90 9.94
CA ILE A 286 1.79 30.14 10.81
C ILE A 286 0.58 29.63 10.01
N TYR A 287 -0.06 30.49 9.21
CA TYR A 287 -1.18 30.09 8.36
C TYR A 287 -0.79 29.00 7.35
N LEU A 288 0.35 29.15 6.68
CA LEU A 288 0.86 28.15 5.73
C LEU A 288 1.24 26.84 6.44
N GLN A 289 1.84 26.92 7.63
CA GLN A 289 2.11 25.75 8.47
C GLN A 289 0.83 24.98 8.79
N GLU A 290 -0.24 25.68 9.17
CA GLU A 290 -1.53 25.06 9.47
C GLU A 290 -2.10 24.33 8.25
N CYS A 291 -1.97 24.90 7.04
CA CYS A 291 -2.43 24.28 5.79
C CYS A 291 -1.71 22.95 5.47
N ILE A 292 -0.43 22.81 5.82
CA ILE A 292 0.37 21.60 5.54
C ILE A 292 0.43 20.63 6.73
N TRP A 293 -0.11 21.01 7.89
CA TRP A 293 0.02 20.23 9.12
C TRP A 293 -0.74 18.90 9.04
N ASP A 294 -2.01 18.90 8.60
CA ASP A 294 -2.80 17.66 8.55
C ASP A 294 -2.21 16.64 7.57
N PRO A 295 -1.89 17.01 6.31
CA PRO A 295 -1.32 16.04 5.37
C PRO A 295 -0.04 15.40 5.92
N ILE A 296 0.86 16.17 6.53
CA ILE A 296 2.10 15.62 7.06
C ILE A 296 1.85 14.77 8.33
N ASN A 297 1.06 15.26 9.28
CA ASN A 297 0.89 14.61 10.59
C ASN A 297 -0.08 13.43 10.60
N LEU A 298 -1.04 13.41 9.66
CA LEU A 298 -2.15 12.47 9.65
C LEU A 298 -2.20 11.58 8.40
N LEU A 299 -1.62 12.00 7.26
CA LEU A 299 -1.50 11.14 6.07
C LEU A 299 -0.13 10.51 5.94
N PHE A 300 0.94 11.32 5.88
CA PHE A 300 2.28 10.81 5.59
C PHE A 300 2.83 9.97 6.73
N PHE A 301 2.61 10.43 7.96
CA PHE A 301 3.12 9.80 9.19
C PHE A 301 2.04 9.73 10.27
N PRO A 302 0.98 8.94 10.03
CA PRO A 302 -0.21 8.91 10.87
C PRO A 302 0.18 8.45 12.27
N TYR A 303 -0.07 9.27 13.29
CA TYR A 303 0.26 8.89 14.68
C TYR A 303 -0.84 8.06 15.35
N GLN A 304 -2.04 8.08 14.77
CA GLN A 304 -3.22 7.42 15.34
C GLN A 304 -3.40 5.99 14.83
N HIS A 305 -2.81 5.62 13.69
CA HIS A 305 -2.96 4.28 13.14
C HIS A 305 -2.20 3.25 13.97
N GLN A 306 -2.78 2.06 14.09
CA GLN A 306 -2.06 0.90 14.60
C GLN A 306 -1.18 0.32 13.47
N PRO A 307 0.01 -0.22 13.81
CA PRO A 307 0.81 -0.96 12.82
C PRO A 307 0.02 -2.12 12.24
N ALA A 308 0.27 -2.42 10.96
CA ALA A 308 -0.34 -3.57 10.32
C ALA A 308 0.01 -4.87 11.07
N LYS A 309 -0.94 -5.76 11.29
CA LYS A 309 -0.70 -7.01 12.01
C LYS A 309 0.17 -7.97 11.19
N TYR A 310 1.38 -8.34 11.62
CA TYR A 310 2.16 -9.38 10.94
C TYR A 310 1.49 -10.77 11.04
N CYS A 311 1.01 -11.30 9.90
CA CYS A 311 0.27 -12.56 9.78
C CYS A 311 0.45 -13.22 8.41
N GLU A 312 -0.12 -14.42 8.22
CA GLU A 312 -0.01 -15.19 6.97
C GLU A 312 -1.27 -15.11 6.09
N SER A 313 -2.44 -14.89 6.71
CA SER A 313 -3.71 -14.83 5.98
C SER A 313 -4.69 -13.80 6.53
N GLY A 314 -5.72 -13.51 5.74
CA GLY A 314 -6.81 -12.61 6.09
C GLY A 314 -8.17 -13.18 5.65
N LEU A 315 -9.20 -12.95 6.47
CA LEU A 315 -10.60 -13.29 6.18
C LEU A 315 -11.49 -12.05 6.36
N LEU A 316 -12.29 -11.75 5.34
CA LEU A 316 -13.46 -10.88 5.46
C LEU A 316 -14.72 -11.69 5.18
N ARG A 317 -15.59 -11.83 6.19
CA ARG A 317 -16.92 -12.41 6.02
C ARG A 317 -17.96 -11.33 6.28
N ALA A 318 -18.77 -10.99 5.27
CA ALA A 318 -19.82 -9.98 5.39
C ALA A 318 -21.21 -10.59 5.09
N LEU A 319 -22.19 -10.26 5.93
CA LEU A 319 -23.59 -10.62 5.74
C LEU A 319 -24.39 -9.37 5.38
N VAL A 320 -25.01 -9.35 4.21
CA VAL A 320 -25.97 -8.33 3.78
C VAL A 320 -27.38 -8.83 4.07
N ILE A 321 -28.04 -8.19 5.01
CA ILE A 321 -29.29 -8.63 5.61
C ILE A 321 -30.42 -7.73 5.10
N CYS A 322 -31.31 -8.33 4.31
CA CYS A 322 -32.47 -7.66 3.73
C CYS A 322 -33.63 -7.74 4.74
N MET A 323 -34.06 -6.59 5.25
CA MET A 323 -35.02 -6.53 6.36
C MET A 323 -36.48 -6.56 5.93
N ASP A 324 -36.79 -6.05 4.74
CA ASP A 324 -38.17 -5.79 4.31
C ASP A 324 -38.54 -6.61 3.06
N VAL A 325 -38.20 -7.90 3.07
CA VAL A 325 -38.47 -8.82 1.94
C VAL A 325 -39.98 -9.01 1.72
N GLU A 326 -40.74 -9.17 2.80
CA GLU A 326 -42.21 -9.23 2.74
C GLU A 326 -42.85 -7.93 2.21
N GLU A 327 -42.17 -6.79 2.33
CA GLU A 327 -42.63 -5.48 1.84
C GLU A 327 -42.19 -5.19 0.39
N GLY A 328 -41.47 -6.13 -0.24
CA GLY A 328 -41.13 -6.11 -1.66
C GLY A 328 -39.65 -5.91 -1.99
N ILE A 329 -38.77 -5.76 -0.98
CA ILE A 329 -37.32 -5.65 -1.20
C ILE A 329 -36.70 -7.05 -1.25
N SER A 330 -36.69 -7.66 -2.44
CA SER A 330 -36.11 -8.99 -2.61
C SER A 330 -34.60 -9.01 -2.38
N VAL A 331 -34.06 -10.11 -1.85
CA VAL A 331 -32.62 -10.35 -1.70
C VAL A 331 -31.88 -10.17 -3.04
N ASP A 332 -32.46 -10.68 -4.14
CA ASP A 332 -31.85 -10.58 -5.46
C ASP A 332 -31.74 -9.14 -5.98
N SER A 333 -32.68 -8.25 -5.60
CA SER A 333 -32.64 -6.84 -5.98
C SER A 333 -31.51 -6.04 -5.33
N LEU A 334 -30.86 -6.60 -4.29
CA LEU A 334 -29.77 -5.95 -3.57
C LEU A 334 -28.39 -6.56 -3.88
N ARG A 335 -28.30 -7.62 -4.69
CA ARG A 335 -27.01 -8.28 -4.99
C ARG A 335 -25.97 -7.38 -5.66
N TRP A 336 -26.38 -6.25 -6.23
CA TRP A 336 -25.48 -5.30 -6.85
C TRP A 336 -24.78 -4.40 -5.82
N VAL A 337 -25.31 -4.24 -4.60
CA VAL A 337 -24.81 -3.22 -3.65
C VAL A 337 -23.41 -3.50 -3.13
N THR A 338 -22.91 -4.74 -3.27
CA THR A 338 -21.51 -5.11 -3.02
C THR A 338 -21.23 -6.51 -3.56
N ASN A 339 -19.95 -6.89 -3.66
CA ASN A 339 -19.54 -8.24 -3.99
C ASN A 339 -18.17 -8.58 -3.38
N SER A 340 -17.87 -9.88 -3.32
CA SER A 340 -16.62 -10.39 -2.72
C SER A 340 -15.40 -10.02 -3.55
N GLU A 341 -15.52 -9.94 -4.88
CA GLU A 341 -14.41 -9.67 -5.79
C GLU A 341 -13.84 -8.26 -5.61
N VAL A 342 -14.70 -7.24 -5.52
CA VAL A 342 -14.33 -5.84 -5.29
C VAL A 342 -13.66 -5.69 -3.92
N GLN A 343 -14.29 -6.22 -2.87
CA GLN A 343 -13.72 -6.17 -1.52
C GLN A 343 -12.36 -6.88 -1.43
N LYS A 344 -12.22 -8.03 -2.09
CA LYS A 344 -10.97 -8.78 -2.15
C LYS A 344 -9.88 -8.02 -2.89
N ALA A 345 -10.18 -7.42 -4.04
CA ALA A 345 -9.21 -6.68 -4.83
C ALA A 345 -8.60 -5.52 -4.02
N HIS A 346 -9.42 -4.77 -3.27
CA HIS A 346 -8.92 -3.68 -2.41
C HIS A 346 -8.08 -4.18 -1.23
N LEU A 347 -8.46 -5.29 -0.61
CA LEU A 347 -7.68 -5.87 0.49
C LEU A 347 -6.34 -6.44 0.00
N GLU A 348 -6.30 -7.04 -1.19
CA GLU A 348 -5.07 -7.50 -1.84
C GLU A 348 -4.19 -6.33 -2.29
N GLU A 349 -4.78 -5.20 -2.69
CA GLU A 349 -4.06 -3.97 -3.03
C GLU A 349 -3.41 -3.32 -1.80
N LEU A 350 -4.15 -3.23 -0.69
CA LEU A 350 -3.66 -2.69 0.58
C LEU A 350 -2.61 -3.61 1.21
N TYR A 351 -2.87 -4.92 1.19
CA TYR A 351 -2.14 -5.92 1.95
C TYR A 351 -1.77 -7.14 1.07
N PRO A 352 -0.79 -6.99 0.16
CA PRO A 352 -0.53 -7.96 -0.90
C PRO A 352 0.29 -9.19 -0.48
N PHE A 353 0.82 -9.20 0.74
CA PHE A 353 1.75 -10.25 1.20
C PHE A 353 1.06 -11.48 1.78
N ILE A 354 -0.25 -11.38 2.04
CA ILE A 354 -1.05 -12.42 2.69
C ILE A 354 -2.14 -12.92 1.76
N SER A 355 -2.62 -14.14 2.02
CA SER A 355 -3.75 -14.68 1.28
C SER A 355 -5.08 -14.18 1.86
N TRP A 356 -5.92 -13.59 1.02
CA TRP A 356 -7.27 -13.15 1.40
C TRP A 356 -8.36 -14.13 0.98
N ASN A 357 -9.22 -14.47 1.94
CA ASN A 357 -10.49 -15.12 1.71
C ASN A 357 -11.62 -14.12 2.00
N VAL A 358 -12.48 -13.87 1.02
CA VAL A 358 -13.58 -12.92 1.13
C VAL A 358 -14.88 -13.61 0.77
N ASP A 359 -15.87 -13.50 1.64
CA ASP A 359 -17.17 -14.16 1.56
C ASP A 359 -18.28 -13.15 1.88
N VAL A 360 -19.06 -12.79 0.87
CA VAL A 360 -20.21 -11.87 1.00
C VAL A 360 -21.48 -12.65 0.75
N GLN A 361 -22.36 -12.69 1.74
CA GLN A 361 -23.62 -13.43 1.68
C GLN A 361 -24.81 -12.49 1.81
N PHE A 362 -25.87 -12.76 1.05
CA PHE A 362 -27.11 -12.01 1.10
C PHE A 362 -28.19 -12.87 1.75
N LEU A 363 -28.82 -12.34 2.81
CA LEU A 363 -29.76 -13.06 3.66
C LEU A 363 -31.13 -12.34 3.65
N ASP A 364 -32.19 -13.14 3.70
CA ASP A 364 -33.54 -12.71 4.07
C ASP A 364 -33.67 -12.77 5.60
N ILE A 365 -33.98 -11.66 6.27
CA ILE A 365 -34.07 -11.63 7.73
C ILE A 365 -35.07 -12.66 8.29
N ASP A 366 -36.14 -12.97 7.56
CA ASP A 366 -37.23 -13.83 8.04
C ASP A 366 -36.83 -15.30 8.10
N GLU A 367 -35.82 -15.70 7.32
CA GLU A 367 -35.21 -17.03 7.37
C GLU A 367 -34.20 -17.19 8.53
N TYR A 368 -33.83 -16.08 9.20
CA TYR A 368 -32.80 -16.06 10.25
C TYR A 368 -33.31 -15.43 11.57
N PRO A 369 -34.13 -16.15 12.36
CA PRO A 369 -34.78 -15.62 13.57
C PRO A 369 -33.83 -15.03 14.63
N LEU A 370 -32.60 -15.53 14.72
CA LEU A 370 -31.60 -15.01 15.65
C LEU A 370 -31.15 -13.59 15.27
N TRP A 371 -30.91 -13.36 13.97
CA TRP A 371 -30.60 -12.03 13.46
C TRP A 371 -31.79 -11.09 13.61
N ASN A 372 -33.00 -11.57 13.30
CA ASN A 372 -34.23 -10.78 13.46
C ASN A 372 -34.44 -10.33 14.92
N THR A 373 -34.26 -11.26 15.86
CA THR A 373 -34.33 -10.96 17.30
C THR A 373 -33.24 -9.98 17.72
N THR A 374 -32.02 -10.15 17.21
CA THR A 374 -30.91 -9.24 17.52
C THR A 374 -31.22 -7.84 17.03
N PHE A 375 -31.68 -7.68 15.78
CA PHE A 375 -32.03 -6.38 15.21
C PHE A 375 -33.07 -5.65 16.07
N TRP A 376 -34.22 -6.29 16.33
CA TRP A 376 -35.31 -5.65 17.09
C TRP A 376 -35.06 -5.53 18.60
N SER A 377 -34.01 -6.17 19.14
CA SER A 377 -33.58 -5.92 20.52
C SER A 377 -32.90 -4.55 20.67
N TYR A 378 -32.38 -4.00 19.57
CA TYR A 378 -31.65 -2.73 19.54
C TYR A 378 -32.22 -1.75 18.51
N ALA A 379 -33.44 -1.99 18.02
CA ALA A 379 -34.13 -1.11 17.09
C ALA A 379 -35.55 -0.82 17.58
N THR A 380 -36.01 0.40 17.38
CA THR A 380 -37.37 0.84 17.75
C THR A 380 -38.06 1.48 16.56
N LEU A 381 -39.28 1.03 16.27
CA LEU A 381 -40.14 1.66 15.27
C LEU A 381 -40.85 2.88 15.88
N GLN A 382 -40.62 4.05 15.30
CA GLN A 382 -41.28 5.29 15.67
C GLN A 382 -42.69 5.39 15.07
N PRO A 383 -43.57 6.24 15.62
CA PRO A 383 -44.96 6.36 15.15
C PRO A 383 -45.12 6.79 13.69
N ASP A 384 -44.09 7.43 13.11
CA ASP A 384 -44.05 7.91 11.72
C ASP A 384 -43.54 6.85 10.73
N GLY A 385 -43.10 5.68 11.21
CA GLY A 385 -42.55 4.60 10.39
C GLY A 385 -41.03 4.51 10.41
N MET A 386 -40.33 5.51 10.96
CA MET A 386 -38.86 5.49 11.05
C MET A 386 -38.39 4.43 12.05
N THR A 387 -37.43 3.60 11.64
CA THR A 387 -36.74 2.66 12.51
C THR A 387 -35.46 3.27 13.01
N ILE A 388 -35.38 3.50 14.32
CA ILE A 388 -34.19 4.02 15.00
C ILE A 388 -33.41 2.88 15.61
N VAL A 389 -32.16 2.71 15.19
CA VAL A 389 -31.25 1.69 15.70
C VAL A 389 -30.30 2.29 16.74
N ASP A 390 -30.18 1.64 17.90
CA ASP A 390 -29.07 1.87 18.85
C ASP A 390 -27.81 1.19 18.28
N GLY A 391 -27.02 1.97 17.53
CA GLY A 391 -25.85 1.47 16.82
C GLY A 391 -24.78 0.94 17.77
N GLY A 392 -24.54 1.63 18.89
CA GLY A 392 -23.55 1.22 19.89
C GLY A 392 -23.95 -0.08 20.57
N GLY A 393 -25.19 -0.16 21.06
CA GLY A 393 -25.71 -1.37 21.70
C GLY A 393 -25.72 -2.58 20.77
N MET A 394 -26.14 -2.39 19.51
CA MET A 394 -26.18 -3.47 18.52
C MET A 394 -24.77 -3.91 18.10
N PHE A 395 -23.84 -2.97 17.89
CA PHE A 395 -22.44 -3.29 17.57
C PHE A 395 -21.80 -4.18 18.63
N ASP A 396 -21.96 -3.83 19.91
CA ASP A 396 -21.44 -4.62 21.04
C ASP A 396 -22.11 -6.00 21.15
N ALA A 397 -23.42 -6.07 20.89
CA ALA A 397 -24.16 -7.33 20.89
C ALA A 397 -23.67 -8.27 19.79
N ILE A 398 -23.51 -7.76 18.56
CA ILE A 398 -22.98 -8.54 17.44
C ILE A 398 -21.57 -9.02 17.75
N TYR A 399 -20.71 -8.14 18.30
CA TYR A 399 -19.33 -8.45 18.63
C TYR A 399 -19.21 -9.60 19.63
N SER A 400 -20.03 -9.57 20.67
CA SER A 400 -19.95 -10.53 21.77
C SER A 400 -20.73 -11.83 21.53
N THR A 401 -21.79 -11.82 20.73
CA THR A 401 -22.73 -12.96 20.62
C THR A 401 -22.86 -13.54 19.22
N MET A 402 -22.77 -12.71 18.17
CA MET A 402 -23.01 -13.15 16.80
C MET A 402 -21.70 -13.48 16.08
N ARG A 403 -20.72 -12.57 16.13
CA ARG A 403 -19.41 -12.67 15.48
C ARG A 403 -18.68 -14.00 15.74
N PRO A 404 -18.62 -14.55 16.97
CA PRO A 404 -17.93 -15.82 17.23
C PRO A 404 -18.51 -17.04 16.48
N ASN A 405 -19.74 -16.95 15.97
CA ASN A 405 -20.36 -18.03 15.19
C ASN A 405 -19.88 -18.06 13.74
N TYR A 406 -19.26 -16.98 13.26
CA TYR A 406 -18.91 -16.80 11.85
C TYR A 406 -17.41 -16.74 11.59
N ILE A 407 -16.61 -16.35 12.58
CA ILE A 407 -15.15 -16.27 12.45
C ILE A 407 -14.45 -16.81 13.70
N ASN A 408 -13.19 -17.21 13.55
CA ASN A 408 -12.34 -17.55 14.69
C ASN A 408 -11.80 -16.27 15.35
N VAL A 409 -12.38 -15.87 16.48
CA VAL A 409 -11.98 -14.65 17.20
C VAL A 409 -10.60 -14.77 17.87
N ASP A 410 -10.11 -15.99 18.08
CA ASP A 410 -8.79 -16.26 18.68
C ASP A 410 -7.68 -16.44 17.63
N SER A 411 -7.98 -16.15 16.36
CA SER A 411 -7.01 -16.32 15.28
C SER A 411 -5.82 -15.35 15.40
N THR A 412 -4.63 -15.88 15.14
CA THR A 412 -3.42 -15.06 14.96
C THR A 412 -3.41 -14.34 13.62
N ASP A 413 -4.28 -14.70 12.68
CA ASP A 413 -4.48 -14.02 11.40
C ASP A 413 -5.50 -12.85 11.49
N ILE A 414 -5.66 -12.09 10.42
CA ILE A 414 -6.66 -11.02 10.34
C ILE A 414 -8.04 -11.64 10.07
N ASN A 415 -8.99 -11.43 10.97
CA ASN A 415 -10.38 -11.90 10.81
C ASN A 415 -11.36 -10.75 11.06
N VAL A 416 -12.02 -10.32 9.98
CA VAL A 416 -13.05 -9.28 10.00
C VAL A 416 -14.42 -9.90 9.73
N PHE A 417 -15.37 -9.62 10.61
CA PHE A 417 -16.78 -9.99 10.43
C PHE A 417 -17.63 -8.75 10.19
N GLY A 418 -18.42 -8.76 9.12
CA GLY A 418 -19.30 -7.67 8.72
C GLY A 418 -20.78 -8.03 8.74
N ALA A 419 -21.61 -7.09 9.16
CA ALA A 419 -23.06 -7.16 9.03
C ALA A 419 -23.62 -5.86 8.45
N VAL A 420 -24.38 -5.95 7.36
CA VAL A 420 -25.02 -4.81 6.70
C VAL A 420 -26.52 -5.01 6.80
N PHE A 421 -27.23 -4.07 7.43
CA PHE A 421 -28.68 -4.05 7.49
C PHE A 421 -29.23 -3.08 6.44
N ILE A 422 -30.13 -3.58 5.59
CA ILE A 422 -30.83 -2.78 4.59
C ILE A 422 -32.33 -2.84 4.88
N LYS A 423 -32.88 -1.67 5.24
CA LYS A 423 -34.28 -1.49 5.65
C LYS A 423 -34.83 -0.17 5.11
N GLN A 424 -36.10 -0.10 4.75
CA GLN A 424 -36.78 1.17 4.49
C GLN A 424 -36.86 2.03 5.76
N GLN A 425 -36.72 3.35 5.60
CA GLN A 425 -36.87 4.32 6.69
C GLN A 425 -36.08 3.92 7.95
N MET A 426 -34.75 3.83 7.84
CA MET A 426 -33.89 3.43 8.94
C MET A 426 -32.75 4.42 9.16
N GLU A 427 -32.52 4.76 10.43
CA GLU A 427 -31.39 5.55 10.89
C GLU A 427 -30.70 4.86 12.06
N MET A 428 -29.36 4.95 12.11
CA MET A 428 -28.59 4.48 13.25
C MET A 428 -28.13 5.68 14.08
N HIS A 429 -28.42 5.63 15.37
CA HIS A 429 -27.96 6.60 16.35
C HIS A 429 -26.85 6.02 17.21
N VAL A 430 -25.76 6.77 17.35
CA VAL A 430 -24.68 6.48 18.28
C VAL A 430 -24.05 7.78 18.74
N TYR A 431 -23.68 7.87 20.02
CA TYR A 431 -23.09 9.07 20.63
C TYR A 431 -23.91 10.36 20.43
N GLY A 432 -25.24 10.24 20.29
CA GLY A 432 -26.15 11.37 20.11
C GLY A 432 -26.21 11.94 18.69
N ARG A 433 -25.67 11.22 17.68
CA ARG A 433 -25.68 11.62 16.27
C ARG A 433 -26.08 10.46 15.36
N THR A 434 -26.33 10.76 14.10
CA THR A 434 -26.67 9.76 13.08
C THR A 434 -25.42 9.37 12.29
N TYR A 435 -25.21 8.07 12.12
CA TYR A 435 -24.09 7.52 11.35
C TYR A 435 -24.59 6.41 10.42
N THR A 436 -23.75 5.93 9.49
CA THR A 436 -24.11 4.83 8.56
C THR A 436 -23.38 3.53 8.88
N GLY A 437 -22.21 3.60 9.50
CA GLY A 437 -21.38 2.43 9.78
C GLY A 437 -20.59 2.61 11.06
N LEU A 438 -20.14 1.48 11.60
CA LEU A 438 -19.18 1.39 12.69
C LEU A 438 -18.19 0.27 12.38
N GLY A 439 -16.91 0.53 12.63
CA GLY A 439 -15.80 -0.37 12.41
C GLY A 439 -14.84 -0.39 13.60
N GLY A 440 -14.25 -1.55 13.86
CA GLY A 440 -13.26 -1.71 14.93
C GLY A 440 -13.19 -3.13 15.50
N GLY A 441 -12.03 -3.50 16.03
CA GLY A 441 -11.84 -4.79 16.73
C GLY A 441 -12.06 -6.04 15.86
N GLY A 442 -11.86 -5.94 14.54
CA GLY A 442 -12.17 -7.03 13.60
C GLY A 442 -13.68 -7.21 13.34
N GLN A 443 -14.48 -6.15 13.47
CA GLN A 443 -15.89 -6.11 13.13
C GLN A 443 -16.24 -4.86 12.31
N THR A 444 -17.23 -5.01 11.43
CA THR A 444 -17.92 -3.90 10.75
C THR A 444 -19.44 -4.09 10.89
N VAL A 445 -20.18 -3.01 11.11
CA VAL A 445 -21.64 -3.04 11.07
C VAL A 445 -22.16 -1.80 10.38
N ILE A 446 -23.00 -1.99 9.36
CA ILE A 446 -23.52 -0.92 8.51
C ILE A 446 -25.04 -0.92 8.57
N TRP A 447 -25.62 0.26 8.74
CA TRP A 447 -27.06 0.51 8.69
C TRP A 447 -27.31 1.58 7.65
N LYS A 448 -27.82 1.18 6.49
CA LYS A 448 -28.13 2.11 5.40
C LYS A 448 -29.55 1.86 4.93
N SER A 449 -30.34 2.94 4.91
CA SER A 449 -31.71 2.87 4.47
C SER A 449 -31.79 2.53 2.98
N TRP A 450 -32.83 1.77 2.59
CA TRP A 450 -33.01 1.33 1.21
C TRP A 450 -33.05 2.51 0.22
N GLU A 451 -33.69 3.61 0.62
CA GLU A 451 -33.87 4.82 -0.18
C GLU A 451 -32.53 5.47 -0.54
N ARG A 452 -31.49 5.26 0.27
CA ARG A 452 -30.17 5.86 0.02
C ARG A 452 -29.43 5.20 -1.14
N TYR A 453 -29.74 3.94 -1.47
CA TYR A 453 -29.13 3.18 -2.56
C TYR A 453 -29.60 3.58 -3.95
N TYR A 454 -30.69 4.32 -4.05
CA TYR A 454 -31.32 4.68 -5.32
C TYR A 454 -31.42 6.19 -5.47
N ARG A 455 -31.47 6.64 -6.72
CA ARG A 455 -31.83 8.01 -7.07
C ARG A 455 -33.29 8.29 -6.68
N PRO A 456 -33.76 9.55 -6.68
CA PRO A 456 -35.13 9.89 -6.31
C PRO A 456 -36.25 9.21 -7.12
N ASP A 457 -35.92 8.58 -8.25
CA ASP A 457 -36.85 7.76 -9.03
C ASP A 457 -37.16 6.39 -8.39
N GLY A 458 -36.40 6.00 -7.37
CA GLY A 458 -36.54 4.76 -6.61
C GLY A 458 -36.15 3.50 -7.37
N ILE A 459 -35.51 3.62 -8.54
CA ILE A 459 -35.15 2.48 -9.39
C ILE A 459 -33.74 2.54 -9.95
N THR A 460 -33.17 3.72 -10.12
CA THR A 460 -31.81 3.90 -10.64
C THR A 460 -30.82 3.76 -9.48
N PRO A 461 -29.91 2.77 -9.49
CA PRO A 461 -28.87 2.66 -8.47
C PRO A 461 -28.05 3.95 -8.36
N LYS A 462 -27.75 4.38 -7.14
CA LYS A 462 -26.96 5.59 -6.84
C LYS A 462 -25.59 5.26 -6.27
N ASP A 463 -25.58 4.47 -5.20
CA ASP A 463 -24.36 4.10 -4.49
C ASP A 463 -24.54 2.76 -3.75
N GLY A 464 -23.54 1.89 -3.82
CA GLY A 464 -23.56 0.61 -3.10
C GLY A 464 -23.12 0.76 -1.65
N ILE A 465 -22.48 -0.28 -1.10
CA ILE A 465 -21.84 -0.24 0.22
C ILE A 465 -20.36 -0.58 0.17
N SER A 466 -19.77 -0.90 -0.99
CA SER A 466 -18.39 -1.39 -1.01
C SER A 466 -17.39 -0.36 -0.46
N ALA A 467 -17.62 0.93 -0.74
CA ALA A 467 -16.86 2.06 -0.17
C ALA A 467 -16.89 2.06 1.37
N ILE A 468 -18.11 2.00 1.91
CA ILE A 468 -18.38 2.05 3.35
C ILE A 468 -17.80 0.79 4.02
N GLN A 469 -18.01 -0.37 3.42
CA GLN A 469 -17.48 -1.64 3.90
C GLN A 469 -15.95 -1.65 3.92
N LEU A 470 -15.31 -1.06 2.93
CA LEU A 470 -13.85 -0.92 2.91
C LEU A 470 -13.37 0.01 4.03
N HIS A 471 -13.99 1.20 4.17
CA HIS A 471 -13.70 2.15 5.26
C HIS A 471 -13.81 1.49 6.64
N GLU A 472 -14.94 0.83 6.93
CA GLU A 472 -15.13 0.17 8.22
C GLU A 472 -14.19 -1.03 8.39
N THR A 473 -13.86 -1.74 7.31
CA THR A 473 -12.87 -2.85 7.35
C THR A 473 -11.49 -2.33 7.70
N MET A 474 -11.10 -1.17 7.17
CA MET A 474 -9.83 -0.53 7.50
C MET A 474 -9.78 -0.12 8.98
N HIS A 475 -10.86 0.43 9.55
CA HIS A 475 -10.97 0.58 11.00
C HIS A 475 -10.84 -0.75 11.75
N ALA A 476 -11.47 -1.81 11.25
CA ALA A 476 -11.43 -3.14 11.86
C ALA A 476 -10.02 -3.75 11.90
N ILE A 477 -9.12 -3.34 10.99
CA ILE A 477 -7.72 -3.79 10.93
C ILE A 477 -6.71 -2.77 11.49
N GLY A 478 -7.18 -1.65 12.07
CA GLY A 478 -6.34 -0.73 12.86
C GLY A 478 -6.11 0.66 12.28
N PHE A 479 -6.74 1.00 11.16
CA PHE A 479 -6.72 2.38 10.66
C PHE A 479 -7.60 3.28 11.51
N HIS A 480 -7.18 4.53 11.64
CA HIS A 480 -8.06 5.62 12.00
C HIS A 480 -8.32 6.47 10.76
N HIS A 481 -9.20 7.46 10.89
CA HIS A 481 -9.42 8.43 9.83
C HIS A 481 -8.12 9.08 9.35
N THR A 482 -8.15 9.65 8.16
CA THR A 482 -7.04 10.49 7.67
C THR A 482 -7.00 11.84 8.37
N TRP A 483 -8.03 12.18 9.11
CA TRP A 483 -8.21 13.45 9.81
C TRP A 483 -8.44 13.20 11.31
N GLN A 484 -8.45 14.28 12.07
CA GLN A 484 -8.85 14.27 13.47
C GLN A 484 -9.83 15.36 13.77
N HIS A 485 -10.47 15.27 14.93
CA HIS A 485 -11.30 16.36 15.38
C HIS A 485 -10.49 17.66 15.40
N GLU A 486 -10.97 18.69 14.69
CA GLU A 486 -10.27 19.96 14.40
C GLU A 486 -9.14 19.92 13.36
N GLN A 487 -9.03 18.89 12.52
CA GLN A 487 -7.92 18.73 11.57
C GLN A 487 -8.42 17.97 10.32
N TYR A 488 -9.01 18.67 9.34
CA TYR A 488 -9.80 18.08 8.26
C TYR A 488 -9.21 18.24 6.84
N SER A 489 -8.08 18.92 6.67
CA SER A 489 -7.50 19.13 5.33
C SER A 489 -6.85 17.87 4.74
N SER A 490 -6.49 16.91 5.58
CA SER A 490 -6.06 15.57 5.14
C SER A 490 -7.21 14.71 4.60
N ASP A 491 -8.45 15.15 4.78
CA ASP A 491 -9.64 14.42 4.32
C ASP A 491 -9.84 14.48 2.78
N PHE A 492 -9.07 15.34 2.13
CA PHE A 492 -9.01 15.47 0.67
C PHE A 492 -8.10 14.43 -0.02
N SER A 493 -7.63 13.41 0.70
CA SER A 493 -6.80 12.36 0.11
C SER A 493 -7.61 11.34 -0.69
N TYR A 494 -6.98 10.77 -1.72
CA TYR A 494 -7.51 9.71 -2.57
C TYR A 494 -7.54 8.38 -1.79
N GLY A 495 -8.46 8.24 -0.84
CA GLY A 495 -8.58 7.03 -0.02
C GLY A 495 -9.93 6.89 0.66
N PRO A 496 -10.26 5.68 1.16
CA PRO A 496 -11.57 5.42 1.76
C PRO A 496 -11.64 5.94 3.20
N MET A 497 -10.50 6.26 3.83
CA MET A 497 -10.43 6.65 5.24
C MET A 497 -10.84 8.11 5.50
N GLY A 498 -11.15 8.85 4.45
CA GLY A 498 -11.73 10.16 4.54
C GLY A 498 -13.26 10.18 4.48
N TYR A 499 -13.89 11.27 4.92
CA TYR A 499 -15.33 11.53 4.78
C TYR A 499 -15.67 12.36 3.54
N PHE A 500 -14.73 13.15 3.02
CA PHE A 500 -14.98 14.00 1.86
C PHE A 500 -14.72 13.28 0.54
N ALA A 501 -13.52 12.73 0.33
CA ALA A 501 -13.10 12.25 -0.98
C ALA A 501 -13.85 10.99 -1.47
N TYR A 502 -14.47 10.24 -0.54
CA TYR A 502 -15.24 9.01 -0.75
C TYR A 502 -14.70 8.11 -1.87
N HIS A 503 -13.37 7.99 -1.91
CA HIS A 503 -12.67 7.29 -2.98
C HIS A 503 -12.63 5.80 -2.69
N ASN A 504 -12.87 5.01 -3.73
CA ASN A 504 -13.03 3.56 -3.61
C ASN A 504 -11.72 2.80 -3.73
N GLY A 505 -10.61 3.49 -4.07
CA GLY A 505 -9.27 2.92 -4.09
C GLY A 505 -8.52 3.18 -2.78
N THR A 506 -7.55 2.33 -2.48
CA THR A 506 -6.61 2.57 -1.38
C THR A 506 -5.57 3.61 -1.81
N ALA A 507 -5.32 4.62 -0.96
CA ALA A 507 -4.30 5.63 -1.23
C ALA A 507 -2.89 5.00 -1.21
N SER A 508 -1.95 5.60 -1.92
CA SER A 508 -0.51 5.33 -1.75
C SER A 508 -0.08 5.45 -0.29
N PHE A 509 -0.58 6.45 0.45
CA PHE A 509 -0.29 6.67 1.87
C PHE A 509 -0.74 5.48 2.73
N ASP A 510 -1.96 4.98 2.52
CA ASP A 510 -2.50 3.82 3.24
C ASP A 510 -1.69 2.55 2.94
N LYS A 511 -1.30 2.34 1.67
CA LYS A 511 -0.46 1.21 1.25
C LYS A 511 0.91 1.28 1.89
N ASN A 512 1.59 2.42 1.83
CA ASN A 512 2.92 2.58 2.42
C ASN A 512 2.89 2.34 3.92
N TRP A 513 1.85 2.84 4.60
CA TRP A 513 1.64 2.59 6.02
C TRP A 513 1.54 1.10 6.34
N VAL A 514 0.65 0.37 5.67
CA VAL A 514 0.45 -1.06 5.93
C VAL A 514 1.64 -1.90 5.52
N GLN A 515 2.13 -1.70 4.30
CA GLN A 515 3.18 -2.53 3.72
C GLN A 515 4.52 -2.28 4.41
N GLY A 516 4.86 -1.00 4.68
CA GLY A 516 6.08 -0.65 5.42
C GLY A 516 6.09 -1.22 6.84
N THR A 517 5.01 -1.02 7.61
CA THR A 517 4.96 -1.53 9.00
C THR A 517 4.90 -3.05 9.08
N TYR A 518 4.31 -3.74 8.10
CA TYR A 518 4.37 -5.20 7.98
C TYR A 518 5.80 -5.69 7.78
N LEU A 519 6.53 -5.07 6.85
CA LEU A 519 7.89 -5.46 6.49
C LEU A 519 8.89 -5.14 7.60
N ASP A 520 8.70 -4.04 8.33
CA ASP A 520 9.53 -3.76 9.52
C ASP A 520 9.33 -4.85 10.59
N GLN A 521 8.10 -5.30 10.84
CA GLN A 521 7.87 -6.42 11.76
C GLN A 521 8.52 -7.72 11.27
N MET A 522 8.36 -8.04 9.99
CA MET A 522 8.97 -9.22 9.37
C MET A 522 10.49 -9.19 9.47
N GLU A 523 11.13 -8.07 9.12
CA GLU A 523 12.58 -7.91 9.21
C GLU A 523 13.06 -8.06 10.66
N ALA A 524 12.43 -7.38 11.61
CA ALA A 524 12.84 -7.39 13.01
C ALA A 524 12.84 -8.82 13.58
N LEU A 525 11.75 -9.55 13.37
CA LEU A 525 11.58 -10.92 13.87
C LEU A 525 12.54 -11.90 13.19
N LEU A 526 12.71 -11.80 11.87
CA LEU A 526 13.65 -12.67 11.14
C LEU A 526 15.10 -12.38 11.52
N TYR A 527 15.45 -11.12 11.74
CA TYR A 527 16.81 -10.74 12.13
C TYR A 527 17.12 -11.19 13.57
N GLU A 528 16.15 -11.11 14.49
CA GLU A 528 16.29 -11.70 15.83
C GLU A 528 16.53 -13.22 15.74
N ASP A 529 15.66 -13.94 15.02
CA ASP A 529 15.79 -15.39 14.82
C ASP A 529 17.15 -15.78 14.20
N PHE A 530 17.59 -15.03 13.18
CA PHE A 530 18.90 -15.21 12.57
C PHE A 530 20.04 -15.01 13.57
N THR A 531 20.05 -13.90 14.30
CA THR A 531 21.15 -13.58 15.24
C THR A 531 21.21 -14.54 16.43
N GLU A 532 20.06 -15.00 16.94
CA GLU A 532 20.02 -16.05 17.97
C GLU A 532 20.63 -17.35 17.46
N LYS A 533 20.26 -17.78 16.24
CA LYS A 533 20.79 -18.99 15.61
C LYS A 533 22.28 -18.88 15.30
N GLN A 534 22.70 -17.73 14.76
CA GLN A 534 24.10 -17.41 14.46
C GLN A 534 24.98 -17.48 15.71
N ALA A 535 24.50 -16.95 16.85
CA ALA A 535 25.25 -16.97 18.11
C ALA A 535 25.48 -18.38 18.68
N ASN A 536 24.69 -19.36 18.24
CA ASN A 536 24.78 -20.76 18.66
C ASN A 536 25.59 -21.63 17.70
N LEU A 537 26.14 -21.07 16.61
CA LEU A 537 27.01 -21.79 15.70
C LEU A 537 28.31 -22.23 16.40
N GLY A 538 28.78 -23.42 16.05
CA GLY A 538 30.04 -23.99 16.53
C GLY A 538 31.27 -23.26 15.97
N VAL A 539 32.44 -23.63 16.49
CA VAL A 539 33.73 -23.04 16.10
C VAL A 539 34.23 -23.53 14.74
N ASP A 540 33.72 -24.67 14.26
CA ASP A 540 34.14 -25.35 13.03
C ASP A 540 32.91 -25.85 12.25
N GLU A 541 32.01 -24.94 11.87
CA GLU A 541 30.84 -25.29 11.06
C GLU A 541 31.22 -25.64 9.61
N ARG A 542 30.28 -26.27 8.90
CA ARG A 542 30.46 -26.62 7.48
C ARG A 542 30.52 -25.38 6.59
N SER A 543 31.16 -25.50 5.43
CA SER A 543 31.23 -24.42 4.43
C SER A 543 29.86 -23.93 3.98
N GLU A 544 28.90 -24.84 3.90
CA GLU A 544 27.53 -24.60 3.48
C GLU A 544 26.81 -23.74 4.52
N THR A 545 27.05 -23.97 5.83
CA THR A 545 26.53 -23.12 6.91
C THR A 545 27.01 -21.68 6.76
N TYR A 546 28.32 -21.46 6.54
CA TYR A 546 28.87 -20.11 6.32
C TYR A 546 28.39 -19.47 5.02
N MET A 547 28.16 -20.26 3.97
CA MET A 547 27.56 -19.78 2.72
C MET A 547 26.12 -19.31 2.94
N ALA A 548 25.33 -20.09 3.69
CA ALA A 548 23.96 -19.72 4.05
C ALA A 548 23.95 -18.45 4.90
N GLU A 549 24.82 -18.34 5.90
CA GLU A 549 24.99 -17.14 6.73
C GLU A 549 25.25 -15.89 5.88
N GLN A 550 26.22 -15.93 4.96
CA GLN A 550 26.51 -14.80 4.08
C GLN A 550 25.32 -14.47 3.19
N LYS A 551 24.63 -15.48 2.65
CA LYS A 551 23.47 -15.25 1.79
C LYS A 551 22.30 -14.61 2.54
N ILE A 552 22.12 -14.93 3.82
CA ILE A 552 21.12 -14.29 4.69
C ILE A 552 21.44 -12.80 4.88
N LEU A 553 22.71 -12.48 5.17
CA LEU A 553 23.15 -11.08 5.32
C LEU A 553 22.92 -10.28 4.03
N ASP A 554 23.32 -10.84 2.88
CA ASP A 554 23.09 -10.21 1.58
C ASP A 554 21.59 -9.95 1.34
N LEU A 555 20.71 -10.90 1.71
CA LEU A 555 19.26 -10.76 1.55
C LEU A 555 18.65 -9.71 2.49
N PHE A 556 19.17 -9.55 3.71
CA PHE A 556 18.74 -8.45 4.59
C PHE A 556 19.16 -7.09 4.02
N ASP A 557 20.34 -6.98 3.42
CA ASP A 557 20.80 -5.75 2.78
C ASP A 557 19.99 -5.45 1.50
N ASP A 558 19.65 -6.46 0.71
CA ASP A 558 18.75 -6.35 -0.45
C ASP A 558 17.35 -5.89 -0.01
N ALA A 559 16.83 -6.46 1.09
CA ALA A 559 15.52 -6.08 1.65
C ALA A 559 15.49 -4.64 2.12
N ARG A 560 16.53 -4.18 2.83
CA ARG A 560 16.64 -2.79 3.29
C ARG A 560 16.77 -1.81 2.13
N SER A 561 17.54 -2.17 1.11
CA SER A 561 17.70 -1.35 -0.09
C SER A 561 16.36 -1.19 -0.80
N SER A 562 15.62 -2.29 -1.00
CA SER A 562 14.29 -2.28 -1.62
C SER A 562 13.26 -1.50 -0.77
N TYR A 563 13.29 -1.66 0.55
CA TYR A 563 12.45 -0.88 1.47
C TYR A 563 12.73 0.62 1.33
N ASN A 564 14.00 1.00 1.26
CA ASN A 564 14.41 2.39 1.12
C ASN A 564 14.08 2.99 -0.25
N GLU A 565 13.68 2.18 -1.24
CA GLU A 565 13.13 2.60 -2.52
C GLU A 565 11.59 2.51 -2.57
N MET A 566 10.96 2.16 -1.44
CA MET A 566 9.53 1.86 -1.30
C MET A 566 9.04 0.74 -2.25
N ASP A 567 9.95 -0.15 -2.69
CA ASP A 567 9.62 -1.39 -3.40
C ASP A 567 9.29 -2.48 -2.36
N TRP A 568 8.07 -2.39 -1.85
CA TRP A 568 7.57 -3.27 -0.79
C TRP A 568 7.56 -4.75 -1.21
N HIS A 569 7.29 -5.03 -2.49
CA HIS A 569 7.28 -6.40 -3.01
C HIS A 569 8.67 -7.01 -3.11
N ALA A 570 9.67 -6.26 -3.60
CA ALA A 570 11.05 -6.73 -3.62
C ALA A 570 11.59 -6.94 -2.20
N ALA A 571 11.29 -6.03 -1.28
CA ALA A 571 11.66 -6.15 0.14
C ALA A 571 11.04 -7.42 0.77
N PHE A 572 9.74 -7.65 0.56
CA PHE A 572 9.06 -8.86 1.02
C PHE A 572 9.72 -10.13 0.50
N ASN A 573 10.00 -10.19 -0.80
CA ASN A 573 10.60 -11.37 -1.43
C ASN A 573 12.01 -11.66 -0.88
N ALA A 574 12.83 -10.62 -0.68
CA ALA A 574 14.15 -10.75 -0.09
C ALA A 574 14.08 -11.28 1.36
N LEU A 575 13.17 -10.74 2.18
CA LEU A 575 12.94 -11.23 3.55
C LEU A 575 12.40 -12.67 3.55
N LYS A 576 11.51 -13.03 2.62
CA LYS A 576 10.97 -14.39 2.51
C LYS A 576 12.05 -15.39 2.10
N ASP A 577 12.97 -14.99 1.24
CA ASP A 577 14.13 -15.81 0.90
C ASP A 577 15.13 -15.89 2.06
N ALA A 578 15.33 -14.82 2.82
CA ALA A 578 16.15 -14.84 4.04
C ALA A 578 15.60 -15.88 5.04
N GLU A 579 14.28 -15.92 5.27
CA GLU A 579 13.63 -16.94 6.08
C GLU A 579 13.98 -18.38 5.63
N LYS A 580 13.94 -18.64 4.31
CA LYS A 580 14.32 -19.96 3.77
C LYS A 580 15.80 -20.25 3.99
N TRP A 581 16.67 -19.28 3.81
CA TRP A 581 18.12 -19.46 4.02
C TRP A 581 18.49 -19.63 5.50
N ILE A 582 17.77 -18.98 6.43
CA ILE A 582 17.90 -19.24 7.86
C ILE A 582 17.57 -20.72 8.17
N LYS A 583 16.52 -21.28 7.55
CA LYS A 583 16.20 -22.71 7.68
C LYS A 583 17.34 -23.59 7.15
N ARG A 584 17.92 -23.25 5.99
CA ARG A 584 19.07 -23.98 5.42
C ARG A 584 20.29 -23.96 6.32
N MET A 585 20.63 -22.79 6.86
CA MET A 585 21.73 -22.62 7.81
C MET A 585 21.56 -23.53 9.02
N MET A 586 20.34 -23.62 9.58
CA MET A 586 20.08 -24.51 10.72
C MET A 586 20.22 -25.98 10.37
N TRP A 587 19.65 -26.41 9.25
CA TRP A 587 19.75 -27.81 8.82
C TRP A 587 21.17 -28.22 8.49
N SER A 588 22.00 -27.34 7.92
CA SER A 588 23.39 -27.66 7.60
C SER A 588 24.27 -27.90 8.83
N THR A 589 23.88 -27.38 10.01
CA THR A 589 24.56 -27.71 11.29
C THR A 589 24.25 -29.12 11.82
N HIS A 590 23.16 -29.73 11.34
CA HIS A 590 22.62 -30.97 11.90
C HIS A 590 22.71 -32.17 10.94
N ASP A 591 22.67 -31.93 9.64
CA ASP A 591 22.56 -32.98 8.63
C ASP A 591 23.67 -32.85 7.57
N ASP A 592 24.63 -33.77 7.60
CA ASP A 592 25.73 -33.89 6.65
C ASP A 592 25.55 -35.04 5.65
N THR A 593 24.34 -35.59 5.56
CA THR A 593 24.03 -36.73 4.70
C THR A 593 23.23 -36.32 3.48
N ALA A 594 23.71 -36.68 2.29
CA ALA A 594 22.97 -36.40 1.06
C ALA A 594 21.70 -37.24 0.93
N PRO A 595 20.66 -36.72 0.23
CA PRO A 595 19.49 -37.50 -0.16
C PRO A 595 19.83 -38.84 -0.80
N VAL A 596 18.93 -39.82 -0.67
CA VAL A 596 19.09 -41.12 -1.32
C VAL A 596 18.16 -41.21 -2.52
N ILE A 597 18.73 -41.24 -3.72
CA ILE A 597 18.02 -41.59 -4.96
C ILE A 597 18.05 -43.12 -5.08
N SER A 598 16.98 -43.76 -4.60
CA SER A 598 16.90 -45.22 -4.50
C SER A 598 16.67 -45.90 -5.86
N THR A 599 15.77 -45.33 -6.66
CA THR A 599 15.45 -45.79 -8.02
C THR A 599 14.98 -44.62 -8.87
N TRP A 600 15.21 -44.72 -10.18
CA TRP A 600 14.60 -43.83 -11.15
C TRP A 600 14.45 -44.52 -12.51
N GLU A 601 13.51 -44.05 -13.32
CA GLU A 601 13.23 -44.61 -14.65
C GLU A 601 12.80 -43.51 -15.64
N VAL A 602 13.02 -43.79 -16.93
CA VAL A 602 12.52 -42.99 -18.05
C VAL A 602 11.43 -43.76 -18.79
N LEU A 603 10.26 -43.14 -18.98
CA LEU A 603 9.10 -43.75 -19.60
C LEU A 603 8.68 -42.97 -20.87
N PRO A 604 8.51 -43.65 -22.03
CA PRO A 604 8.79 -45.07 -22.29
C PRO A 604 10.29 -45.38 -22.49
N ARG A 605 11.09 -44.38 -22.83
CA ARG A 605 12.57 -44.36 -22.97
C ARG A 605 13.01 -42.97 -23.42
N ILE A 606 14.30 -42.66 -23.35
CA ILE A 606 14.84 -41.37 -23.83
C ILE A 606 14.67 -41.26 -25.36
N ILE A 607 13.82 -40.34 -25.81
CA ILE A 607 13.50 -40.02 -27.22
C ILE A 607 13.29 -38.52 -27.41
N THR A 608 13.33 -38.05 -28.66
CA THR A 608 13.10 -36.64 -29.00
C THR A 608 11.66 -36.18 -28.84
N ASP A 609 10.67 -37.09 -28.92
CA ASP A 609 9.23 -36.77 -28.90
C ASP A 609 8.69 -36.43 -27.49
N GLY A 610 9.59 -36.27 -26.52
CA GLY A 610 9.29 -36.10 -25.11
C GLY A 610 9.20 -37.43 -24.35
N PHE A 611 9.43 -37.38 -23.05
CA PHE A 611 9.39 -38.53 -22.14
C PHE A 611 9.12 -38.09 -20.70
N GLU A 612 8.67 -39.02 -19.87
CA GLU A 612 8.47 -38.82 -18.44
C GLU A 612 9.65 -39.44 -17.66
N VAL A 613 10.10 -38.77 -16.62
CA VAL A 613 11.08 -39.29 -15.66
C VAL A 613 10.41 -39.44 -14.32
N ARG A 614 10.60 -40.60 -13.68
CA ARG A 614 10.10 -40.88 -12.32
C ARG A 614 11.26 -41.25 -11.41
N ALA A 615 11.26 -40.72 -10.20
CA ALA A 615 12.32 -40.94 -9.21
C ALA A 615 11.75 -41.23 -7.82
N GLN A 616 12.37 -42.16 -7.09
CA GLN A 616 12.17 -42.36 -5.66
C GLN A 616 13.35 -41.77 -4.90
N VAL A 617 13.12 -40.60 -4.33
CA VAL A 617 14.11 -39.86 -3.54
C VAL A 617 13.59 -39.76 -2.11
N THR A 618 14.45 -40.05 -1.15
CA THR A 618 14.17 -39.91 0.28
C THR A 618 15.29 -39.14 0.96
N ASP A 619 14.93 -38.44 2.03
CA ASP A 619 15.89 -37.89 2.98
C ASP A 619 15.35 -38.14 4.40
N ASP A 620 16.24 -38.54 5.30
CA ASP A 620 15.87 -39.04 6.64
C ASP A 620 15.97 -37.97 7.74
N LEU A 621 16.55 -36.79 7.45
CA LEU A 621 16.86 -35.76 8.45
C LEU A 621 16.27 -34.39 8.11
N SER A 622 16.86 -33.65 7.16
CA SER A 622 16.44 -32.29 6.84
C SER A 622 15.27 -32.22 5.85
N GLY A 623 14.94 -33.35 5.22
CA GLY A 623 13.92 -33.47 4.19
C GLY A 623 14.39 -32.93 2.84
N LEU A 624 13.64 -33.25 1.78
CA LEU A 624 13.97 -32.82 0.42
C LEU A 624 13.57 -31.36 0.19
N GLU A 625 14.51 -30.56 -0.33
CA GLU A 625 14.25 -29.21 -0.82
C GLU A 625 13.75 -29.25 -2.26
N ASN A 626 14.50 -29.93 -3.14
CA ASN A 626 14.21 -29.98 -4.57
C ASN A 626 14.69 -31.29 -5.19
N VAL A 627 13.90 -31.83 -6.11
CA VAL A 627 14.30 -32.93 -7.01
C VAL A 627 14.08 -32.46 -8.43
N SER A 628 15.12 -32.54 -9.25
CA SER A 628 15.07 -32.04 -10.63
C SER A 628 15.73 -33.02 -11.60
N VAL A 629 15.20 -33.07 -12.81
CA VAL A 629 15.76 -33.81 -13.94
C VAL A 629 16.63 -32.90 -14.77
N TYR A 630 17.85 -33.33 -15.02
CA TYR A 630 18.81 -32.63 -15.85
C TYR A 630 18.91 -33.35 -17.20
N LEU A 631 18.88 -32.56 -18.28
CA LEU A 631 18.91 -33.02 -19.65
C LEU A 631 20.03 -32.31 -20.41
N TRP A 632 21.08 -33.03 -20.79
CA TRP A 632 22.17 -32.51 -21.60
C TRP A 632 22.07 -33.02 -23.03
N ILE A 633 21.75 -32.11 -23.95
CA ILE A 633 21.57 -32.43 -25.37
C ILE A 633 22.85 -32.09 -26.14
N ASP A 634 23.41 -33.09 -26.82
CA ASP A 634 24.60 -32.97 -27.67
C ASP A 634 25.78 -32.25 -27.00
N GLN A 635 25.89 -32.40 -25.68
CA GLN A 635 26.88 -31.76 -24.82
C GLN A 635 26.93 -30.22 -24.94
N ASN A 636 25.83 -29.59 -25.37
CA ASN A 636 25.79 -28.15 -25.59
C ASN A 636 25.07 -27.41 -24.46
N ILE A 637 23.78 -27.73 -24.24
CA ILE A 637 22.92 -27.04 -23.27
C ILE A 637 22.36 -28.06 -22.28
N ILE A 638 22.44 -27.73 -21.00
CA ILE A 638 21.78 -28.45 -19.90
C ILE A 638 20.44 -27.76 -19.64
N ASN A 639 19.35 -28.51 -19.76
CA ASN A 639 18.01 -28.08 -19.36
C ASN A 639 17.65 -28.74 -18.03
N VAL A 640 16.94 -28.03 -17.17
CA VAL A 640 16.52 -28.50 -15.84
C VAL A 640 15.01 -28.50 -15.77
N TYR A 641 14.43 -29.62 -15.35
CA TYR A 641 12.99 -29.80 -15.19
C TYR A 641 12.68 -30.15 -13.72
N PRO A 642 11.98 -29.29 -12.98
CA PRO A 642 11.61 -29.59 -11.60
C PRO A 642 10.61 -30.75 -11.54
N CYS A 643 10.80 -31.65 -10.60
CA CYS A 643 9.88 -32.77 -10.38
C CYS A 643 8.71 -32.36 -9.49
N ALA A 644 7.51 -32.84 -9.81
CA ALA A 644 6.36 -32.80 -8.93
C ALA A 644 6.27 -34.09 -8.10
N TYR A 645 6.05 -33.97 -6.80
CA TYR A 645 5.84 -35.14 -5.95
C TYR A 645 4.39 -35.62 -6.03
N SER A 646 4.18 -36.84 -6.50
CA SER A 646 2.85 -37.47 -6.54
C SER A 646 2.95 -38.96 -6.29
N SER A 647 2.05 -39.48 -5.44
CA SER A 647 1.91 -40.93 -5.18
C SER A 647 3.20 -41.63 -4.76
N GLY A 648 4.07 -40.95 -3.98
CA GLY A 648 5.32 -41.53 -3.48
C GLY A 648 6.49 -41.46 -4.48
N THR A 649 6.37 -40.69 -5.55
CA THR A 649 7.39 -40.54 -6.60
C THR A 649 7.52 -39.08 -7.03
N TRP A 650 8.72 -38.68 -7.41
CA TRP A 650 9.03 -37.40 -8.02
C TRP A 650 9.01 -37.55 -9.54
N ASN A 651 8.14 -36.80 -10.21
CA ASN A 651 7.88 -36.97 -11.63
C ASN A 651 8.12 -35.66 -12.39
N ALA A 652 8.83 -35.72 -13.52
CA ALA A 652 8.99 -34.60 -14.43
C ALA A 652 8.70 -35.04 -15.88
N VAL A 653 8.09 -34.15 -16.66
CA VAL A 653 7.87 -34.38 -18.09
C VAL A 653 8.88 -33.54 -18.87
N VAL A 654 9.73 -34.23 -19.63
CA VAL A 654 10.62 -33.61 -20.60
C VAL A 654 9.83 -33.45 -21.91
N PRO A 655 9.62 -32.23 -22.41
CA PRO A 655 8.88 -31.98 -23.64
C PRO A 655 9.66 -32.44 -24.88
N GLU A 656 8.99 -32.44 -26.04
CA GLU A 656 9.64 -32.70 -27.32
C GLU A 656 10.76 -31.69 -27.62
N PHE A 657 11.86 -32.16 -28.21
CA PHE A 657 12.98 -31.33 -28.65
C PHE A 657 13.54 -31.77 -30.01
N MET A 658 14.21 -30.84 -30.68
CA MET A 658 14.78 -31.03 -32.02
C MET A 658 15.81 -32.15 -32.07
N ALA A 659 16.08 -32.65 -33.29
CA ALA A 659 17.00 -33.76 -33.53
C ALA A 659 18.31 -33.67 -32.74
N ALA A 660 18.50 -34.59 -31.81
CA ALA A 660 19.70 -34.77 -31.01
C ALA A 660 20.43 -36.03 -31.45
N ASN A 661 21.76 -36.04 -31.39
CA ASN A 661 22.57 -37.24 -31.63
C ASN A 661 22.79 -38.02 -30.33
N THR A 662 22.90 -37.29 -29.23
CA THR A 662 23.16 -37.79 -27.88
C THR A 662 22.34 -37.01 -26.88
N VAL A 663 21.64 -37.74 -26.02
CA VAL A 663 20.86 -37.19 -24.91
C VAL A 663 21.34 -37.86 -23.63
N GLU A 664 21.71 -37.06 -22.65
CA GLU A 664 22.11 -37.51 -21.33
C GLU A 664 21.12 -36.99 -20.28
N VAL A 665 20.61 -37.91 -19.45
CA VAL A 665 19.59 -37.63 -18.44
C VAL A 665 20.06 -38.14 -17.09
N TRP A 666 19.91 -37.32 -16.05
CA TRP A 666 20.11 -37.72 -14.66
C TRP A 666 19.21 -36.91 -13.74
N ILE A 667 19.12 -37.35 -12.49
CA ILE A 667 18.38 -36.65 -11.44
C ILE A 667 19.37 -36.06 -10.45
N VAL A 668 19.06 -34.84 -10.02
CA VAL A 668 19.75 -34.17 -8.92
C VAL A 668 18.73 -33.90 -7.83
N ALA A 669 19.05 -34.29 -6.60
CA ALA A 669 18.25 -34.04 -5.42
C ALA A 669 19.05 -33.21 -4.41
N TRP A 670 18.39 -32.20 -3.86
CA TRP A 670 18.89 -31.35 -2.78
C TRP A 670 18.02 -31.55 -1.54
N ASP A 671 18.64 -31.63 -0.37
CA ASP A 671 17.95 -31.49 0.91
C ASP A 671 18.02 -30.05 1.43
N TRP A 672 17.33 -29.78 2.54
CA TRP A 672 17.36 -28.47 3.18
C TRP A 672 18.69 -28.15 3.87
N ALA A 673 19.54 -29.15 4.13
CA ALA A 673 20.89 -28.97 4.65
C ALA A 673 21.94 -28.65 3.57
N MET A 674 21.49 -28.47 2.32
CA MET A 674 22.31 -28.18 1.14
C MET A 674 23.22 -29.33 0.71
N ASN A 675 22.92 -30.56 1.12
CA ASN A 675 23.58 -31.74 0.56
C ASN A 675 22.96 -32.10 -0.79
N ILE A 676 23.79 -32.65 -1.67
CA ILE A 676 23.41 -32.99 -3.05
C ILE A 676 23.60 -34.49 -3.31
N ALA A 677 22.61 -35.08 -3.97
CA ALA A 677 22.71 -36.42 -4.52
C ALA A 677 22.44 -36.39 -6.03
N GLU A 678 23.28 -37.10 -6.78
CA GLU A 678 23.14 -37.25 -8.23
C GLU A 678 22.94 -38.72 -8.58
N SER A 679 21.98 -38.99 -9.46
CA SER A 679 21.78 -40.34 -9.99
C SER A 679 22.89 -40.72 -10.98
N THR A 680 22.94 -41.99 -11.36
CA THR A 680 23.68 -42.37 -12.57
C THR A 680 23.14 -41.63 -13.78
N HIS A 681 24.02 -41.29 -14.72
CA HIS A 681 23.66 -40.65 -15.98
C HIS A 681 23.24 -41.73 -16.99
N GLU A 682 22.02 -41.62 -17.55
CA GLU A 682 21.61 -42.41 -18.70
C GLU A 682 21.87 -41.66 -20.00
N VAL A 683 22.72 -42.23 -20.84
CA VAL A 683 23.06 -41.68 -22.16
C VAL A 683 22.36 -42.51 -23.24
N ALA A 684 21.54 -41.84 -24.05
CA ALA A 684 20.94 -42.42 -25.24
C ALA A 684 21.54 -41.80 -26.50
N SER A 685 22.12 -42.65 -27.35
CA SER A 685 22.41 -42.26 -28.74
C SER A 685 21.14 -42.39 -29.55
N ILE A 686 20.60 -41.26 -30.00
CA ILE A 686 19.40 -41.26 -30.83
C ILE A 686 19.86 -41.54 -32.26
N ALA A 687 19.76 -42.80 -32.66
CA ALA A 687 20.07 -43.20 -34.02
C ALA A 687 19.20 -42.36 -34.97
N THR A 688 19.83 -41.67 -35.91
CA THR A 688 19.19 -40.93 -37.02
C THR A 688 18.51 -41.91 -37.98
N GLY A 689 17.50 -42.62 -37.47
CA GLY A 689 16.68 -43.62 -38.13
C GLY A 689 15.26 -43.12 -38.36
N HIS A 690 15.10 -41.85 -38.72
CA HIS A 690 13.89 -41.37 -39.37
C HIS A 690 14.22 -40.88 -40.77
N THR A 691 13.94 -41.77 -41.72
CA THR A 691 13.68 -41.43 -43.11
C THR A 691 12.58 -40.37 -43.11
N VAL A 692 12.97 -39.10 -43.22
CA VAL A 692 12.06 -38.03 -43.58
C VAL A 692 11.52 -38.38 -44.96
N THR A 693 10.25 -38.82 -45.02
CA THR A 693 9.50 -38.77 -46.27
C THR A 693 9.36 -37.30 -46.63
N THR A 694 10.29 -36.81 -47.44
CA THR A 694 10.27 -35.46 -48.01
C THR A 694 9.05 -35.35 -48.92
N ASN A 695 7.98 -34.75 -48.43
CA ASN A 695 7.11 -33.96 -49.30
C ASN A 695 7.74 -32.57 -49.38
N THR A 696 8.55 -32.41 -50.42
CA THR A 696 9.03 -31.14 -50.93
C THR A 696 7.87 -30.19 -51.21
N THR A 697 7.77 -29.13 -50.41
CA THR A 697 7.46 -27.80 -50.94
C THR A 697 8.57 -26.85 -50.51
N THR A 698 9.35 -26.47 -51.51
CA THR A 698 10.35 -25.41 -51.48
C THR A 698 9.77 -24.10 -50.95
N ALA A 699 10.35 -23.60 -49.86
CA ALA A 699 10.48 -22.17 -49.62
C ALA A 699 11.86 -21.94 -48.98
N THR A 700 12.82 -21.53 -49.79
CA THR A 700 14.07 -20.96 -49.31
C THR A 700 13.76 -19.62 -48.65
N VAL A 701 13.68 -19.60 -47.31
CA VAL A 701 13.90 -18.38 -46.54
C VAL A 701 15.33 -18.46 -46.03
N SER A 702 16.23 -17.76 -46.72
CA SER A 702 17.55 -17.45 -46.20
C SER A 702 17.37 -16.68 -44.89
N ASP A 703 17.93 -17.20 -43.81
CA ASP A 703 17.92 -16.59 -42.49
C ASP A 703 18.73 -15.28 -42.51
N LEU A 704 18.05 -14.19 -42.87
CA LEU A 704 18.59 -12.83 -42.89
C LEU A 704 18.91 -12.34 -41.46
N THR A 705 18.39 -13.00 -40.45
CA THR A 705 18.44 -12.59 -39.04
C THR A 705 19.83 -12.77 -38.45
N LEU A 706 20.53 -13.87 -38.75
CA LEU A 706 21.91 -14.10 -38.30
C LEU A 706 22.90 -13.12 -38.96
N LEU A 707 22.65 -12.76 -40.21
CA LEU A 707 23.44 -11.74 -40.94
C LEU A 707 23.16 -10.32 -40.42
N LEU A 708 21.93 -10.03 -39.98
CA LEU A 708 21.55 -8.76 -39.35
C LEU A 708 22.17 -8.61 -37.95
N TYR A 709 22.14 -9.65 -37.11
CA TYR A 709 22.77 -9.62 -35.78
C TYR A 709 24.30 -9.55 -35.87
N ALA A 710 24.91 -10.28 -36.81
CA ALA A 710 26.36 -10.19 -37.03
C ALA A 710 26.79 -8.81 -37.57
N SER A 711 25.99 -8.15 -38.41
CA SER A 711 26.31 -6.81 -38.91
C SER A 711 26.04 -5.70 -37.89
N ILE A 712 25.03 -5.83 -37.03
CA ILE A 712 24.81 -4.93 -35.88
C ILE A 712 25.96 -5.06 -34.88
N LEU A 713 26.39 -6.28 -34.52
CA LEU A 713 27.49 -6.49 -33.56
C LEU A 713 28.82 -5.90 -34.08
N VAL A 714 29.12 -6.07 -35.37
CA VAL A 714 30.34 -5.52 -35.99
C VAL A 714 30.28 -3.99 -36.10
N ALA A 715 29.10 -3.41 -36.35
CA ALA A 715 28.91 -1.96 -36.35
C ALA A 715 29.07 -1.35 -34.94
N SER A 716 28.51 -1.99 -33.90
CA SER A 716 28.60 -1.55 -32.50
C SER A 716 30.04 -1.55 -31.99
N VAL A 717 30.80 -2.62 -32.27
CA VAL A 717 32.22 -2.73 -31.88
C VAL A 717 33.06 -1.69 -32.62
N SER A 718 32.74 -1.40 -33.89
CA SER A 718 33.45 -0.38 -34.67
C SER A 718 33.22 1.04 -34.13
N VAL A 719 31.99 1.37 -33.68
CA VAL A 719 31.66 2.66 -33.07
C VAL A 719 32.35 2.81 -31.71
N ILE A 720 32.36 1.78 -30.88
CA ILE A 720 33.05 1.80 -29.57
C ILE A 720 34.55 2.00 -29.76
N VAL A 721 35.18 1.32 -30.71
CA VAL A 721 36.61 1.51 -31.01
C VAL A 721 36.89 2.93 -31.51
N VAL A 722 36.03 3.53 -32.34
CA VAL A 722 36.20 4.92 -32.79
C VAL A 722 36.02 5.94 -31.66
N VAL A 723 35.06 5.72 -30.76
CA VAL A 723 34.83 6.58 -29.58
C VAL A 723 36.00 6.48 -28.61
N VAL A 724 36.48 5.27 -28.29
CA VAL A 724 37.63 5.05 -27.42
C VAL A 724 38.90 5.66 -28.02
N VAL A 725 39.14 5.50 -29.33
CA VAL A 725 40.29 6.12 -30.01
C VAL A 725 40.18 7.65 -30.08
N ARG A 726 38.97 8.23 -30.16
CA ARG A 726 38.78 9.70 -30.11
C ARG A 726 38.95 10.27 -28.70
N VAL A 727 38.46 9.56 -27.67
CA VAL A 727 38.61 9.97 -26.26
C VAL A 727 40.07 9.88 -25.82
N LEU A 728 40.78 8.82 -26.21
CA LEU A 728 42.21 8.66 -25.94
C LEU A 728 43.13 9.58 -26.76
N ARG A 729 42.62 10.22 -27.83
CA ARG A 729 43.35 11.28 -28.59
C ARG A 729 43.08 12.70 -28.08
N ARG A 730 42.14 12.90 -27.16
CA ARG A 730 41.79 14.21 -26.58
C ARG A 730 42.19 14.38 -25.10
N GLN A 731 42.77 13.35 -24.48
CA GLN A 731 43.55 13.45 -23.24
C GLN A 731 45.04 13.47 -23.58
#